data_AF-A0A3A0BMS5-F1
#
_entry.id   AF-A0A3A0BMS5-F1
#
_cell.length_a   1.000
_cell.length_b   1.000
_cell.length_c   1.000
_cell.angle_alpha   90.00
_cell.angle_beta   90.00
_cell.angle_gamma   90.00
#
_symmetry.space_group_name_H-M   'P 1'
#
loop_
_entity.id
_entity.type
_entity.pdbx_description
1 polymer ?
#
loop_
_entity_poly.entity_id
_entity_poly.type
_entity_poly.pdbx_seq_one_letter_code
_entity_poly.pdbx_strand_id
1 'polypeptide(L)'
;ADVLVDGLRLAQGMTRKNALAGLWWGGGKGIIPLPPNLNMPDELPPGPERRRLFEAYGRFVASLGGIYYTAEDVGTKTADMDALLSQNRFTTCISEKLGGSGNPSPFTAQGVLRGMQAAWHFLFDTDDLKGVRVAVQGAGNVGRPLIELLDDLGARVWIADVNEQAIQALKAKRPRLQVVGPDEIFDLEADILAPCARGGVINAQTIPRLKVKLVCGAANNILLEERYDPERLWRRGISFVPDYVCNRMGITNCCDEWHGYLQDDIRVAAERVYPDTLRVLRHAHNLFIPPTQAANELADVAASELHPILGHRGRRIIDHLIASNWADSTSSRQAGSTSSPQVGSAGSPQASSTELAEASRQIMRTLFDPPIDEPALCVTWEKQNRFRGEEKAIAAAPVSAISSPNLSSFMSPLLLDVRARALEMLTEKRSRRVLGSDHGGLALQLAIERSLPYEREEVGRADFIAKCRDYYNRNDAAVREQLQQLGIGFDPPAWLNPLAESDRRGGERLFYRLKDAGLLVREKRWAYHCPRCETVLVSSDVGRSKLKIDHHYSIRFRTKAGAVETKTHFPELVLGAVAVAVKASGPFGKFAGQQAKHPVNGNDVPIIAVDELAADAVFLVPAHNRSDDQIARDAGIHERVVVFDEKGAVSIAGYAELSLEEARRKVLEHIGADATQIAGHEAIDAHRCQRCEAVVYQRYS
;
A
#
# COMPACT_ATOMS: atom_id res chain seq x y z
N ALA A 1 32.69 13.04 -12.98
CA ALA A 1 31.31 13.35 -12.55
C ALA A 1 30.37 12.19 -12.89
N ASP A 2 30.44 11.67 -14.12
CA ASP A 2 29.50 10.66 -14.63
C ASP A 2 29.46 9.33 -13.86
N VAL A 3 30.62 8.79 -13.46
CA VAL A 3 30.69 7.51 -12.70
C VAL A 3 30.05 7.61 -11.31
N LEU A 4 30.24 8.73 -10.61
CA LEU A 4 29.66 8.93 -9.27
C LEU A 4 28.13 9.06 -9.36
N VAL A 5 27.65 9.81 -10.36
CA VAL A 5 26.20 10.00 -10.59
C VAL A 5 25.54 8.65 -10.93
N ASP A 6 26.15 7.87 -11.83
CA ASP A 6 25.65 6.54 -12.18
C ASP A 6 25.64 5.59 -10.97
N GLY A 7 26.72 5.59 -10.18
CA GLY A 7 26.81 4.81 -8.95
C GLY A 7 25.73 5.15 -7.92
N LEU A 8 25.46 6.45 -7.71
CA LEU A 8 24.42 6.90 -6.79
C LEU A 8 23.01 6.50 -7.27
N ARG A 9 22.73 6.65 -8.57
CA ARG A 9 21.44 6.21 -9.15
C ARG A 9 21.23 4.71 -8.99
N LEU A 10 22.25 3.91 -9.31
CA LEU A 10 22.18 2.45 -9.15
C LEU A 10 22.02 2.06 -7.68
N ALA A 11 22.74 2.70 -6.75
CA ALA A 11 22.60 2.44 -5.32
C ALA A 11 21.20 2.79 -4.79
N GLN A 12 20.60 3.91 -5.23
CA GLN A 12 19.23 4.25 -4.88
C GLN A 12 18.24 3.20 -5.40
N GLY A 13 18.37 2.79 -6.67
CA GLY A 13 17.55 1.73 -7.25
C GLY A 13 17.67 0.41 -6.49
N MET A 14 18.89 0.05 -6.05
CA MET A 14 19.13 -1.14 -5.22
C MET A 14 18.46 -1.06 -3.85
N THR A 15 18.42 0.13 -3.23
CA THR A 15 17.71 0.33 -1.96
C THR A 15 16.23 -0.01 -2.11
N ARG A 16 15.58 0.55 -3.13
CA ARG A 16 14.16 0.30 -3.40
C ARG A 16 13.88 -1.14 -3.81
N LYS A 17 14.76 -1.73 -4.62
CA LYS A 17 14.68 -3.14 -5.05
C LYS A 17 14.72 -4.08 -3.84
N ASN A 18 15.66 -3.87 -2.91
CA ASN A 18 15.77 -4.66 -1.68
C ASN A 18 14.56 -4.47 -0.77
N ALA A 19 14.12 -3.22 -0.58
CA ALA A 19 12.96 -2.91 0.25
C ALA A 19 11.68 -3.60 -0.25
N LEU A 20 11.40 -3.53 -1.56
CA LEU A 20 10.23 -4.22 -2.13
C LEU A 20 10.37 -5.73 -2.17
N ALA A 21 11.59 -6.26 -2.28
CA ALA A 21 11.86 -7.68 -2.12
C ALA A 21 11.66 -8.18 -0.67
N GLY A 22 11.50 -7.27 0.30
CA GLY A 22 11.44 -7.59 1.72
C GLY A 22 12.79 -8.05 2.29
N LEU A 23 13.89 -7.57 1.70
CA LEU A 23 15.26 -7.89 2.13
C LEU A 23 15.76 -6.81 3.07
N TRP A 24 16.39 -7.22 4.17
CA TRP A 24 17.00 -6.29 5.14
C TRP A 24 18.36 -5.75 4.68
N TRP A 25 18.49 -5.45 3.39
CA TRP A 25 19.68 -4.94 2.74
C TRP A 25 19.42 -3.52 2.22
N GLY A 26 20.41 -2.63 2.38
CA GLY A 26 20.37 -1.29 1.79
C GLY A 26 20.78 -1.31 0.32
N GLY A 27 21.03 -0.13 -0.25
CA GLY A 27 21.61 0.01 -1.57
C GLY A 27 23.08 0.37 -1.54
N GLY A 28 23.85 -0.23 -2.44
CA GLY A 28 25.24 0.12 -2.72
C GLY A 28 25.64 -0.37 -4.10
N LYS A 29 26.61 0.30 -4.73
CA LYS A 29 27.11 -0.11 -6.05
C LYS A 29 28.62 0.05 -6.13
N GLY A 30 29.28 -1.02 -6.57
CA GLY A 30 30.68 -1.00 -6.99
C GLY A 30 30.78 -0.65 -8.47
N ILE A 31 31.62 0.32 -8.82
CA ILE A 31 31.95 0.61 -10.21
C ILE A 31 33.46 0.52 -10.38
N ILE A 32 33.89 -0.29 -11.33
CA ILE A 32 35.28 -0.43 -11.74
C ILE A 32 35.39 0.24 -13.12
N PRO A 33 36.12 1.37 -13.24
CA PRO A 33 36.31 2.00 -14.54
C PRO A 33 37.16 1.07 -15.42
N LEU A 34 36.77 0.96 -16.70
CA LEU A 34 37.58 0.23 -17.67
C LEU A 34 38.89 0.99 -17.94
N PRO A 35 40.00 0.27 -18.20
CA PRO A 35 41.20 0.87 -18.77
C PRO A 35 40.87 1.71 -20.00
N PRO A 36 41.52 2.87 -20.23
CA PRO A 36 41.17 3.80 -21.32
C PRO A 36 41.23 3.19 -22.74
N ASN A 37 41.95 2.09 -22.91
CA ASN A 37 42.11 1.37 -24.17
C ASN A 37 41.02 0.32 -24.43
N LEU A 38 40.09 0.11 -23.48
CA LEU A 38 39.00 -0.85 -23.59
C LEU A 38 37.66 -0.12 -23.61
N ASN A 39 36.77 -0.54 -24.50
CA ASN A 39 35.42 0.00 -24.64
C ASN A 39 34.36 -0.92 -24.00
N MET A 40 34.66 -2.22 -23.89
CA MET A 40 33.74 -3.22 -23.34
C MET A 40 34.42 -4.11 -22.29
N PRO A 41 33.74 -4.51 -21.21
CA PRO A 41 34.34 -5.37 -20.17
C PRO A 41 34.84 -6.73 -20.67
N ASP A 42 34.24 -7.26 -21.74
CA ASP A 42 34.63 -8.54 -22.34
C ASP A 42 35.91 -8.44 -23.18
N GLU A 43 36.38 -7.24 -23.51
CA GLU A 43 37.69 -7.02 -24.15
C GLU A 43 38.86 -7.31 -23.20
N LEU A 44 38.61 -7.38 -21.88
CA LEU A 44 39.56 -7.91 -20.91
C LEU A 44 39.26 -9.41 -20.68
N PRO A 45 39.94 -10.32 -21.41
CA PRO A 45 39.64 -11.74 -21.35
C PRO A 45 39.95 -12.33 -19.97
N PRO A 46 39.36 -13.50 -19.64
CA PRO A 46 39.73 -14.26 -18.46
C PRO A 46 41.25 -14.52 -18.44
N GLY A 47 41.92 -14.17 -17.34
CA GLY A 47 43.36 -14.32 -17.21
C GLY A 47 43.92 -13.73 -15.93
N PRO A 48 45.25 -13.82 -15.72
CA PRO A 48 45.91 -13.34 -14.50
C PRO A 48 45.67 -11.85 -14.21
N GLU A 49 45.59 -11.00 -15.24
CA GLU A 49 45.37 -9.57 -15.07
C GLU A 49 43.97 -9.25 -14.54
N ARG A 50 42.94 -9.82 -15.18
CA ARG A 50 41.55 -9.71 -14.71
C ARG A 50 41.40 -10.22 -13.27
N ARG A 51 42.02 -11.37 -12.97
CA ARG A 51 42.02 -11.91 -11.60
C ARG A 51 42.64 -10.95 -10.59
N ARG A 52 43.81 -10.37 -10.88
CA ARG A 52 44.47 -9.41 -9.98
C ARG A 52 43.64 -8.15 -9.75
N LEU A 53 42.92 -7.68 -10.78
CA LEU A 53 42.00 -6.55 -10.68
C LEU A 53 40.89 -6.83 -9.65
N PHE A 54 40.22 -7.98 -9.77
CA PHE A 54 39.15 -8.36 -8.83
C PHE A 54 39.68 -8.72 -7.43
N GLU A 55 40.88 -9.27 -7.32
CA GLU A 55 41.55 -9.43 -6.01
C GLU A 55 41.83 -8.06 -5.35
N ALA A 56 42.28 -7.06 -6.12
CA ALA A 56 42.47 -5.71 -5.60
C ALA A 56 41.15 -5.08 -5.15
N TYR A 57 40.09 -5.25 -5.93
CA TYR A 57 38.75 -4.82 -5.53
C TYR A 57 38.26 -5.56 -4.27
N GLY A 58 38.60 -6.83 -4.10
CA GLY A 58 38.23 -7.60 -2.90
C GLY A 58 38.89 -7.09 -1.63
N ARG A 59 40.17 -6.70 -1.70
CA ARG A 59 40.85 -6.04 -0.56
C ARG A 59 40.20 -4.70 -0.21
N PHE A 60 39.77 -3.94 -1.21
CA PHE A 60 39.00 -2.71 -0.99
C PHE A 60 37.67 -3.00 -0.29
N VAL A 61 36.88 -3.96 -0.77
CA VAL A 61 35.61 -4.36 -0.12
C VAL A 61 35.84 -4.83 1.32
N ALA A 62 36.87 -5.65 1.59
CA ALA A 62 37.22 -6.08 2.94
C ALA A 62 37.45 -4.91 3.90
N SER A 63 38.08 -3.85 3.40
CA SER A 63 38.41 -2.68 4.20
C SER A 63 37.19 -1.82 4.59
N LEU A 64 36.04 -2.03 3.94
CA LEU A 64 34.76 -1.37 4.29
C LEU A 64 34.04 -2.00 5.50
N GLY A 65 34.65 -2.98 6.17
CA GLY A 65 34.15 -3.49 7.46
C GLY A 65 32.80 -4.22 7.40
N GLY A 66 32.39 -4.67 6.21
CA GLY A 66 31.12 -5.38 6.00
C GLY A 66 29.88 -4.50 5.83
N ILE A 67 30.06 -3.19 5.59
CA ILE A 67 28.96 -2.29 5.15
C ILE A 67 28.41 -2.66 3.78
N TYR A 68 29.26 -3.24 2.92
CA TYR A 68 28.97 -3.49 1.51
C TYR A 68 29.29 -4.95 1.18
N TYR A 69 28.29 -5.63 0.62
CA TYR A 69 28.42 -6.96 0.03
C TYR A 69 28.41 -6.80 -1.48
N THR A 70 29.41 -7.37 -2.14
CA THR A 70 29.54 -7.33 -3.60
C THR A 70 29.01 -8.62 -4.24
N ALA A 71 28.61 -8.54 -5.51
CA ALA A 71 27.99 -9.63 -6.25
C ALA A 71 28.26 -9.49 -7.75
N GLU A 72 27.89 -10.53 -8.52
CA GLU A 72 27.96 -10.52 -9.98
C GLU A 72 26.97 -9.50 -10.56
N ASP A 73 27.44 -8.70 -11.52
CA ASP A 73 26.67 -7.72 -12.29
C ASP A 73 27.21 -7.60 -13.73
N VAL A 74 26.63 -6.67 -14.52
CA VAL A 74 27.00 -6.42 -15.92
C VAL A 74 28.52 -6.26 -16.07
N GLY A 75 29.11 -7.08 -16.95
CA GLY A 75 30.55 -7.07 -17.25
C GLY A 75 31.42 -7.89 -16.30
N THR A 76 30.83 -8.57 -15.32
CA THR A 76 31.52 -9.49 -14.41
C THR A 76 31.05 -10.94 -14.64
N LYS A 77 31.82 -11.90 -14.12
CA LYS A 77 31.57 -13.34 -14.24
C LYS A 77 31.73 -13.99 -12.87
N THR A 78 31.17 -15.17 -12.71
CA THR A 78 31.29 -15.95 -11.46
C THR A 78 32.74 -16.21 -11.05
N ALA A 79 33.66 -16.36 -12.02
CA ALA A 79 35.10 -16.48 -11.75
C ALA A 79 35.74 -15.20 -11.18
N ASP A 80 35.17 -14.02 -11.45
CA ASP A 80 35.59 -12.76 -10.85
C ASP A 80 35.16 -12.69 -9.37
N MET A 81 33.96 -13.22 -9.07
CA MET A 81 33.47 -13.35 -7.69
C MET A 81 34.32 -14.35 -6.89
N ASP A 82 34.74 -15.46 -7.50
CA ASP A 82 35.71 -16.39 -6.88
C ASP A 82 37.03 -15.66 -6.51
N ALA A 83 37.51 -14.76 -7.38
CA ALA A 83 38.72 -13.98 -7.13
C ALA A 83 38.52 -12.96 -5.99
N LEU A 84 37.36 -12.32 -5.93
CA LEU A 84 36.96 -11.42 -4.84
C LEU A 84 36.92 -12.15 -3.50
N LEU A 85 36.26 -13.32 -3.46
CA LEU A 85 36.13 -14.16 -2.27
C LEU A 85 37.49 -14.54 -1.68
N SER A 86 38.49 -14.77 -2.53
CA SER A 86 39.85 -15.08 -2.08
C SER A 86 40.49 -13.99 -1.21
N GLN A 87 39.96 -12.76 -1.26
CA GLN A 87 40.46 -11.60 -0.52
C GLN A 87 39.48 -11.08 0.53
N ASN A 88 38.21 -11.52 0.53
CA ASN A 88 37.19 -11.02 1.45
C ASN A 88 35.99 -11.97 1.59
N ARG A 89 35.29 -11.91 2.73
CA ARG A 89 34.07 -12.70 2.98
C ARG A 89 32.76 -12.00 2.62
N PHE A 90 32.81 -10.77 2.13
CA PHE A 90 31.64 -9.93 1.82
C PHE A 90 31.31 -9.99 0.32
N THR A 91 31.33 -11.20 -0.25
CA THR A 91 31.14 -11.48 -1.68
C THR A 91 30.10 -12.57 -1.83
N THR A 92 29.21 -12.42 -2.81
CA THR A 92 28.13 -13.36 -3.15
C THR A 92 28.13 -13.65 -4.66
N CYS A 93 27.30 -14.59 -5.13
CA CYS A 93 27.32 -15.12 -6.50
C CYS A 93 28.66 -15.80 -6.83
N ILE A 94 29.26 -16.46 -5.84
CA ILE A 94 30.46 -17.27 -6.08
C ILE A 94 30.07 -18.57 -6.78
N SER A 95 31.05 -19.26 -7.34
CA SER A 95 30.77 -20.51 -8.07
C SER A 95 30.25 -21.62 -7.17
N GLU A 96 29.40 -22.49 -7.73
CA GLU A 96 28.83 -23.66 -7.04
C GLU A 96 29.92 -24.59 -6.46
N LYS A 97 31.06 -24.72 -7.15
CA LYS A 97 32.24 -25.48 -6.68
C LYS A 97 32.84 -24.93 -5.38
N LEU A 98 32.59 -23.67 -5.04
CA LEU A 98 32.99 -23.02 -3.79
C LEU A 98 31.82 -22.87 -2.80
N GLY A 99 30.67 -23.48 -3.09
CA GLY A 99 29.47 -23.43 -2.25
C GLY A 99 28.57 -22.21 -2.48
N GLY A 100 28.74 -21.48 -3.57
CA GLY A 100 27.88 -20.36 -3.93
C GLY A 100 26.68 -20.73 -4.80
N SER A 101 25.85 -19.72 -5.07
CA SER A 101 24.61 -19.82 -5.84
C SER A 101 24.79 -19.71 -7.36
N GLY A 102 25.99 -19.37 -7.84
CA GLY A 102 26.27 -19.22 -9.26
C GLY A 102 25.53 -18.05 -9.92
N ASN A 103 25.11 -18.24 -11.17
CA ASN A 103 24.47 -17.19 -11.97
C ASN A 103 22.97 -17.04 -11.63
N PRO A 104 22.52 -15.89 -11.12
CA PRO A 104 21.14 -15.71 -10.67
C PRO A 104 20.14 -15.42 -11.81
N SER A 105 20.60 -15.26 -13.05
CA SER A 105 19.79 -14.80 -14.17
C SER A 105 18.55 -15.65 -14.49
N PRO A 106 18.57 -17.00 -14.39
CA PRO A 106 17.37 -17.82 -14.60
C PRO A 106 16.24 -17.52 -13.61
N PHE A 107 16.56 -17.25 -12.34
CA PHE A 107 15.56 -16.87 -11.34
C PHE A 107 15.00 -15.48 -11.62
N THR A 108 15.82 -14.55 -12.13
CA THR A 108 15.35 -13.24 -12.57
C THR A 108 14.34 -13.36 -13.71
N ALA A 109 14.55 -14.27 -14.66
CA ALA A 109 13.58 -14.53 -15.71
C ALA A 109 12.25 -15.06 -15.16
N GLN A 110 12.29 -15.95 -14.16
CA GLN A 110 11.08 -16.42 -13.46
C GLN A 110 10.35 -15.26 -12.75
N GLY A 111 11.08 -14.40 -12.03
CA GLY A 111 10.49 -13.21 -11.40
C GLY A 111 9.80 -12.29 -12.41
N VAL A 112 10.47 -12.01 -13.54
CA VAL A 112 9.89 -11.19 -14.62
C VAL A 112 8.63 -11.84 -15.20
N LEU A 113 8.63 -13.16 -15.42
CA LEU A 113 7.44 -13.90 -15.85
C LEU A 113 6.29 -13.76 -14.85
N ARG A 114 6.54 -13.96 -13.56
CA ARG A 114 5.50 -13.81 -12.52
C ARG A 114 4.98 -12.36 -12.44
N GLY A 115 5.85 -11.37 -12.67
CA GLY A 115 5.44 -9.96 -12.81
C GLY A 115 4.55 -9.71 -14.02
N MET A 116 4.88 -10.31 -15.18
CA MET A 116 4.04 -10.24 -16.38
C MET A 116 2.66 -10.87 -16.15
N GLN A 117 2.62 -12.06 -15.54
CA GLN A 117 1.38 -12.77 -15.23
C GLN A 117 0.49 -11.98 -14.27
N ALA A 118 1.06 -11.38 -13.22
CA ALA A 118 0.33 -10.53 -12.30
C ALA A 118 -0.22 -9.27 -12.97
N ALA A 119 0.58 -8.61 -13.81
CA ALA A 119 0.12 -7.44 -14.56
C ALA A 119 -0.95 -7.79 -15.60
N TRP A 120 -0.85 -8.96 -16.22
CA TRP A 120 -1.85 -9.47 -17.15
C TRP A 120 -3.17 -9.77 -16.42
N HIS A 121 -3.10 -10.41 -15.25
CA HIS A 121 -4.25 -10.65 -14.39
C HIS A 121 -4.92 -9.34 -13.98
N PHE A 122 -4.13 -8.33 -13.59
CA PHE A 122 -4.68 -7.02 -13.24
C PHE A 122 -5.44 -6.35 -14.40
N LEU A 123 -5.01 -6.56 -15.65
CA LEU A 123 -5.61 -5.92 -16.83
C LEU A 123 -6.77 -6.72 -17.43
N PHE A 124 -6.75 -8.05 -17.34
CA PHE A 124 -7.64 -8.95 -18.09
C PHE A 124 -8.28 -10.07 -17.25
N ASP A 125 -8.10 -10.06 -15.93
CA ASP A 125 -8.67 -11.04 -14.99
C ASP A 125 -8.24 -12.50 -15.27
N THR A 126 -7.05 -12.66 -15.87
CA THR A 126 -6.42 -13.96 -16.14
C THR A 126 -4.90 -13.83 -16.11
N ASP A 127 -4.19 -14.85 -15.60
CA ASP A 127 -2.73 -14.92 -15.61
C ASP A 127 -2.17 -15.88 -16.68
N ASP A 128 -3.05 -16.43 -17.52
CA ASP A 128 -2.67 -17.27 -18.65
C ASP A 128 -2.10 -16.41 -19.79
N LEU A 129 -0.84 -16.69 -20.15
CA LEU A 129 -0.13 -16.01 -21.23
C LEU A 129 -0.17 -16.79 -22.56
N LYS A 130 -0.91 -17.90 -22.63
CA LYS A 130 -1.05 -18.70 -23.85
C LYS A 130 -1.64 -17.86 -24.98
N GLY A 131 -0.92 -17.80 -26.10
CA GLY A 131 -1.32 -17.02 -27.28
C GLY A 131 -1.09 -15.51 -27.17
N VAL A 132 -0.70 -14.98 -26.01
CA VAL A 132 -0.37 -13.57 -25.80
C VAL A 132 0.86 -13.20 -26.65
N ARG A 133 0.81 -12.03 -27.29
CA ARG A 133 1.90 -11.53 -28.15
C ARG A 133 2.95 -10.81 -27.31
N VAL A 134 4.16 -11.37 -27.21
CA VAL A 134 5.23 -10.80 -26.37
C VAL A 134 6.45 -10.46 -27.23
N ALA A 135 6.85 -9.18 -27.22
CA ALA A 135 8.06 -8.70 -27.87
C ALA A 135 9.18 -8.59 -26.83
N VAL A 136 10.23 -9.42 -26.93
CA VAL A 136 11.36 -9.45 -26.00
C VAL A 136 12.59 -8.81 -26.65
N GLN A 137 13.08 -7.71 -26.06
CA GLN A 137 14.28 -7.03 -26.51
C GLN A 137 15.47 -7.47 -25.67
N GLY A 138 16.35 -8.31 -26.23
CA GLY A 138 17.51 -8.88 -25.57
C GLY A 138 17.36 -10.38 -25.33
N ALA A 139 18.34 -11.14 -25.81
CA ALA A 139 18.51 -12.59 -25.69
C ALA A 139 19.75 -12.96 -24.84
N GLY A 140 20.17 -12.05 -23.95
CA GLY A 140 21.27 -12.27 -23.01
C GLY A 140 20.91 -13.18 -21.83
N ASN A 141 21.64 -13.04 -20.71
CA ASN A 141 21.55 -13.95 -19.57
C ASN A 141 20.15 -14.09 -18.95
N VAL A 142 19.35 -13.01 -18.92
CA VAL A 142 17.96 -13.03 -18.42
C VAL A 142 16.95 -13.18 -19.55
N GLY A 143 17.18 -12.52 -20.68
CA GLY A 143 16.27 -12.53 -21.82
C GLY A 143 16.07 -13.93 -22.42
N ARG A 144 17.15 -14.70 -22.58
CA ARG A 144 17.09 -16.08 -23.09
C ARG A 144 16.19 -17.00 -22.25
N PRO A 145 16.39 -17.16 -20.92
CA PRO A 145 15.50 -18.00 -20.12
C PRO A 145 14.06 -17.46 -20.08
N LEU A 146 13.84 -16.14 -20.14
CA LEU A 146 12.49 -15.57 -20.24
C LEU A 146 11.80 -15.97 -21.55
N ILE A 147 12.52 -15.91 -22.68
CA ILE A 147 12.02 -16.35 -24.00
C ILE A 147 11.66 -17.83 -23.98
N GLU A 148 12.51 -18.68 -23.39
CA GLU A 148 12.26 -20.12 -23.24
C GLU A 148 10.98 -20.39 -22.43
N LEU A 149 10.81 -19.72 -21.29
CA LEU A 149 9.62 -19.83 -20.43
C LEU A 149 8.33 -19.37 -21.13
N LEU A 150 8.38 -18.25 -21.85
CA LEU A 150 7.22 -17.72 -22.59
C LEU A 150 6.80 -18.66 -23.74
N ASP A 151 7.76 -19.24 -24.46
CA ASP A 151 7.47 -20.23 -25.50
C ASP A 151 6.89 -21.53 -24.90
N ASP A 152 7.37 -21.97 -23.73
CA ASP A 152 6.82 -23.13 -23.01
C ASP A 152 5.35 -22.93 -22.60
N LEU A 153 4.98 -21.71 -22.21
CA LEU A 153 3.57 -21.34 -21.93
C LEU A 153 2.71 -21.19 -23.21
N GLY A 154 3.33 -21.24 -24.40
CA GLY A 154 2.62 -21.09 -25.68
C GLY A 154 2.30 -19.64 -26.04
N ALA A 155 3.04 -18.66 -25.51
CA ALA A 155 2.97 -17.28 -25.98
C ALA A 155 3.53 -17.15 -27.41
N ARG A 156 3.12 -16.11 -28.14
CA ARG A 156 3.69 -15.77 -29.45
C ARG A 156 4.81 -14.77 -29.24
N VAL A 157 6.06 -15.21 -29.41
CA VAL A 157 7.23 -14.42 -29.02
C VAL A 157 7.99 -13.86 -30.22
N TRP A 158 8.17 -12.55 -30.25
CA TRP A 158 9.14 -11.85 -31.10
C TRP A 158 10.40 -11.55 -30.30
N ILE A 159 11.56 -11.76 -30.90
CA ILE A 159 12.86 -11.51 -30.27
C ILE A 159 13.68 -10.52 -31.12
N ALA A 160 14.38 -9.62 -30.43
CA ALA A 160 15.37 -8.74 -31.05
C ALA A 160 16.63 -8.69 -30.19
N ASP A 161 17.80 -8.88 -30.78
CA ASP A 161 19.12 -8.74 -30.14
C ASP A 161 20.15 -8.27 -31.18
N VAL A 162 21.25 -7.69 -30.72
CA VAL A 162 22.38 -7.29 -31.57
C VAL A 162 23.31 -8.47 -31.89
N ASN A 163 23.27 -9.53 -31.07
CA ASN A 163 24.06 -10.75 -31.23
C ASN A 163 23.30 -11.78 -32.08
N GLU A 164 23.64 -11.84 -33.36
CA GLU A 164 23.03 -12.79 -34.30
C GLU A 164 23.24 -14.27 -33.89
N GLN A 165 24.38 -14.61 -33.28
CA GLN A 165 24.65 -15.98 -32.85
C GLN A 165 23.69 -16.42 -31.74
N ALA A 166 23.37 -15.51 -30.81
CA ALA A 166 22.40 -15.78 -29.74
C ALA A 166 20.99 -16.02 -30.31
N ILE A 167 20.59 -15.24 -31.31
CA ILE A 167 19.31 -15.40 -32.03
C ILE A 167 19.25 -16.76 -32.73
N GLN A 168 20.29 -17.14 -33.47
CA GLN A 168 20.34 -18.41 -34.20
C GLN A 168 20.29 -19.61 -33.24
N ALA A 169 21.02 -19.54 -32.11
CA ALA A 169 21.00 -20.59 -31.10
C ALA A 169 19.61 -20.78 -30.45
N LEU A 170 18.89 -19.67 -30.19
CA LEU A 170 17.51 -19.71 -29.70
C LEU A 170 16.54 -20.30 -30.73
N LYS A 171 16.60 -19.83 -31.98
CA LYS A 171 15.74 -20.32 -33.07
C LYS A 171 15.94 -21.81 -33.36
N ALA A 172 17.18 -22.29 -33.31
CA ALA A 172 17.48 -23.71 -33.50
C ALA A 172 16.78 -24.61 -32.46
N LYS A 173 16.63 -24.13 -31.22
CA LYS A 173 15.94 -24.84 -30.14
C LYS A 173 14.43 -24.61 -30.14
N ARG A 174 14.00 -23.40 -30.53
CA ARG A 174 12.62 -22.92 -30.43
C ARG A 174 12.17 -22.35 -31.79
N PRO A 175 11.74 -23.19 -32.74
CA PRO A 175 11.45 -22.78 -34.12
C PRO A 175 10.22 -21.86 -34.25
N ARG A 176 9.38 -21.73 -33.21
CA ARG A 176 8.21 -20.83 -33.19
C ARG A 176 8.56 -19.34 -33.01
N LEU A 177 9.78 -19.04 -32.59
CA LEU A 177 10.22 -17.67 -32.32
C LEU A 177 10.32 -16.84 -33.62
N GLN A 178 9.80 -15.62 -33.58
CA GLN A 178 9.89 -14.67 -34.68
C GLN A 178 11.03 -13.67 -34.39
N VAL A 179 11.81 -13.32 -35.41
CA VAL A 179 12.97 -12.41 -35.26
C VAL A 179 12.64 -11.10 -35.96
N VAL A 180 12.95 -9.99 -35.29
CA VAL A 180 12.70 -8.62 -35.78
C VAL A 180 13.92 -7.75 -35.54
N GLY A 181 13.99 -6.61 -36.22
CA GLY A 181 15.05 -5.64 -36.00
C GLY A 181 15.04 -5.04 -34.57
N PRO A 182 16.20 -4.69 -33.98
CA PRO A 182 16.28 -4.05 -32.66
C PRO A 182 15.50 -2.73 -32.52
N ASP A 183 15.31 -1.99 -33.62
CA ASP A 183 14.49 -0.77 -33.63
C ASP A 183 13.03 -1.06 -34.05
N GLU A 184 12.82 -2.01 -34.96
CA GLU A 184 11.49 -2.44 -35.42
C GLU A 184 10.60 -2.97 -34.29
N ILE A 185 11.22 -3.53 -33.24
CA ILE A 185 10.50 -4.08 -32.09
C ILE A 185 9.56 -3.08 -31.41
N PHE A 186 9.82 -1.77 -31.51
CA PHE A 186 8.99 -0.72 -30.91
C PHE A 186 7.73 -0.40 -31.72
N ASP A 187 7.66 -0.77 -33.01
CA ASP A 187 6.52 -0.50 -33.89
C ASP A 187 5.56 -1.70 -34.03
N LEU A 188 5.96 -2.86 -33.48
CA LEU A 188 5.20 -4.10 -33.52
C LEU A 188 3.86 -3.99 -32.80
N GLU A 189 2.86 -4.66 -33.37
CA GLU A 189 1.59 -4.88 -32.70
C GLU A 189 1.70 -6.11 -31.79
N ALA A 190 2.07 -5.88 -30.54
CA ALA A 190 2.21 -6.89 -29.51
C ALA A 190 1.31 -6.55 -28.30
N ASP A 191 1.11 -7.49 -27.39
CA ASP A 191 0.36 -7.24 -26.16
C ASP A 191 1.31 -6.77 -25.04
N ILE A 192 2.52 -7.33 -24.98
CA ILE A 192 3.55 -7.04 -23.97
C ILE A 192 4.88 -6.72 -24.66
N LEU A 193 5.55 -5.63 -24.25
CA LEU A 193 6.96 -5.37 -24.55
C LEU A 193 7.82 -5.66 -23.31
N ALA A 194 8.88 -6.45 -23.50
CA ALA A 194 9.80 -6.88 -22.45
C ALA A 194 11.25 -6.45 -22.72
N PRO A 195 11.64 -5.24 -22.29
CA PRO A 195 13.02 -4.78 -22.36
C PRO A 195 13.92 -5.60 -21.43
N CYS A 196 14.88 -6.35 -21.97
CA CYS A 196 15.82 -7.22 -21.25
C CYS A 196 17.29 -6.96 -21.61
N ALA A 197 17.58 -5.99 -22.48
CA ALA A 197 18.94 -5.67 -22.95
C ALA A 197 19.57 -4.48 -22.20
N ARG A 198 19.06 -3.25 -22.45
CA ARG A 198 19.62 -2.00 -21.91
C ARG A 198 18.50 -1.12 -21.33
N GLY A 199 18.85 -0.31 -20.34
CA GLY A 199 17.98 0.73 -19.79
C GLY A 199 17.80 1.92 -20.73
N GLY A 200 16.83 2.79 -20.43
CA GLY A 200 16.54 4.03 -21.17
C GLY A 200 15.87 3.84 -22.53
N VAL A 201 15.41 2.62 -22.85
CA VAL A 201 14.81 2.30 -24.15
C VAL A 201 13.35 2.76 -24.25
N ILE A 202 12.69 3.00 -23.13
CA ILE A 202 11.35 3.59 -23.09
C ILE A 202 11.48 5.07 -22.74
N ASN A 203 11.17 5.93 -23.71
CA ASN A 203 11.42 7.37 -23.66
C ASN A 203 10.45 8.15 -24.56
N ALA A 204 10.60 9.47 -24.61
CA ALA A 204 9.75 10.35 -25.41
C ALA A 204 9.69 10.01 -26.91
N GLN A 205 10.70 9.34 -27.47
CA GLN A 205 10.76 8.95 -28.88
C GLN A 205 10.15 7.56 -29.13
N THR A 206 10.31 6.61 -28.20
CA THR A 206 9.81 5.24 -28.36
C THR A 206 8.38 5.08 -27.88
N ILE A 207 7.95 5.77 -26.81
CA ILE A 207 6.58 5.69 -26.27
C ILE A 207 5.50 5.97 -27.33
N PRO A 208 5.64 6.96 -28.24
CA PRO A 208 4.68 7.20 -29.33
C PRO A 208 4.56 6.05 -30.34
N ARG A 209 5.60 5.23 -30.50
CA ARG A 209 5.63 4.11 -31.46
C ARG A 209 4.94 2.85 -30.93
N LEU A 210 4.94 2.68 -29.61
CA LEU A 210 4.43 1.48 -28.93
C LEU A 210 2.95 1.22 -29.23
N LYS A 211 2.64 -0.04 -29.55
CA LYS A 211 1.29 -0.60 -29.73
C LYS A 211 1.07 -1.78 -28.79
N VAL A 212 1.43 -1.62 -27.52
CA VAL A 212 1.31 -2.65 -26.48
C VAL A 212 0.39 -2.20 -25.35
N LYS A 213 -0.12 -3.16 -24.57
CA LYS A 213 -0.92 -2.90 -23.37
C LYS A 213 -0.06 -2.83 -22.11
N LEU A 214 1.07 -3.52 -22.12
CA LEU A 214 1.96 -3.69 -20.97
C LEU A 214 3.43 -3.56 -21.36
N VAL A 215 4.20 -2.86 -20.54
CA VAL A 215 5.67 -2.90 -20.54
C VAL A 215 6.14 -3.54 -19.23
N CYS A 216 6.83 -4.67 -19.32
CA CYS A 216 7.36 -5.40 -18.17
C CYS A 216 8.61 -6.18 -18.60
N GLY A 217 9.77 -5.88 -18.02
CA GLY A 217 11.04 -6.43 -18.49
C GLY A 217 12.13 -6.49 -17.42
N ALA A 218 13.28 -7.03 -17.81
CA ALA A 218 14.41 -7.28 -16.93
C ALA A 218 15.53 -6.23 -16.99
N ALA A 219 15.48 -5.28 -17.93
CA ALA A 219 16.53 -4.27 -18.03
C ALA A 219 16.48 -3.34 -16.82
N ASN A 220 17.64 -3.04 -16.22
CA ASN A 220 17.70 -2.03 -15.17
C ASN A 220 17.42 -0.64 -15.76
N ASN A 221 16.63 0.18 -15.07
CA ASN A 221 16.29 1.55 -15.48
C ASN A 221 15.66 1.58 -16.89
N ILE A 222 14.56 0.84 -17.11
CA ILE A 222 13.89 0.75 -18.43
C ILE A 222 13.53 2.13 -19.00
N LEU A 223 13.09 3.05 -18.13
CA LEU A 223 12.69 4.41 -18.49
C LEU A 223 13.93 5.31 -18.59
N LEU A 224 13.98 6.21 -19.57
CA LEU A 224 15.08 7.18 -19.69
C LEU A 224 14.92 8.33 -18.70
N GLU A 225 13.72 8.91 -18.65
CA GLU A 225 13.32 10.00 -17.77
C GLU A 225 12.31 9.50 -16.73
N GLU A 226 12.79 8.99 -15.60
CA GLU A 226 11.97 8.42 -14.51
C GLU A 226 10.87 9.34 -13.99
N ARG A 227 11.01 10.67 -14.16
CA ARG A 227 10.01 11.65 -13.75
C ARG A 227 8.85 11.79 -14.73
N TYR A 228 9.09 11.67 -16.03
CA TYR A 228 8.13 12.05 -17.07
C TYR A 228 7.62 10.87 -17.88
N ASP A 229 8.46 9.87 -18.15
CA ASP A 229 8.09 8.69 -18.92
C ASP A 229 6.97 7.85 -18.28
N PRO A 230 6.87 7.69 -16.94
CA PRO A 230 5.73 7.01 -16.35
C PRO A 230 4.39 7.66 -16.69
N GLU A 231 4.34 9.00 -16.69
CA GLU A 231 3.12 9.74 -17.02
C GLU A 231 2.79 9.63 -18.52
N ARG A 232 3.81 9.64 -19.39
CA ARG A 232 3.63 9.44 -20.83
C ARG A 232 3.03 8.06 -21.15
N LEU A 233 3.50 7.00 -20.49
CA LEU A 233 2.92 5.66 -20.61
C LEU A 233 1.48 5.61 -20.09
N TRP A 234 1.26 6.18 -18.91
CA TRP A 234 -0.05 6.20 -18.26
C TRP A 234 -1.12 6.91 -19.10
N ARG A 235 -0.79 8.09 -19.68
CA ARG A 235 -1.68 8.82 -20.59
C ARG A 235 -2.04 8.05 -21.87
N ARG A 236 -1.19 7.10 -22.29
CA ARG A 236 -1.46 6.22 -23.43
C ARG A 236 -2.26 4.97 -23.05
N GLY A 237 -2.60 4.78 -21.78
CA GLY A 237 -3.24 3.56 -21.30
C GLY A 237 -2.32 2.34 -21.31
N ILE A 238 -0.99 2.55 -21.37
CA ILE A 238 -0.01 1.48 -21.34
C ILE A 238 0.38 1.25 -19.87
N SER A 239 0.09 0.07 -19.34
CA SER A 239 0.52 -0.29 -17.99
C SER A 239 2.02 -0.56 -17.96
N PHE A 240 2.67 -0.25 -16.84
CA PHE A 240 4.10 -0.42 -16.66
C PHE A 240 4.38 -1.12 -15.33
N VAL A 241 5.16 -2.18 -15.36
CA VAL A 241 5.71 -2.80 -14.15
C VAL A 241 7.15 -2.30 -13.99
N PRO A 242 7.45 -1.54 -12.92
CA PRO A 242 8.82 -1.09 -12.67
C PRO A 242 9.77 -2.27 -12.56
N ASP A 243 10.94 -2.18 -13.19
CA ASP A 243 11.89 -3.28 -13.29
C ASP A 243 12.30 -3.78 -11.90
N TYR A 244 12.56 -2.89 -10.94
CA TYR A 244 12.95 -3.29 -9.60
C TYR A 244 11.85 -4.00 -8.78
N VAL A 245 10.62 -4.12 -9.30
CA VAL A 245 9.57 -4.98 -8.73
C VAL A 245 9.74 -6.42 -9.21
N CYS A 246 9.97 -6.63 -10.51
CA CYS A 246 10.00 -7.97 -11.11
C CYS A 246 11.42 -8.51 -11.37
N ASN A 247 12.37 -7.65 -11.73
CA ASN A 247 13.80 -7.89 -11.82
C ASN A 247 14.50 -7.70 -10.45
N ARG A 248 14.15 -8.57 -9.49
CA ARG A 248 14.72 -8.55 -8.14
C ARG A 248 15.32 -9.88 -7.67
N MET A 249 15.16 -10.94 -8.44
CA MET A 249 15.65 -12.26 -8.02
C MET A 249 17.17 -12.36 -8.00
N GLY A 250 17.87 -11.56 -8.82
CA GLY A 250 19.31 -11.35 -8.74
C GLY A 250 19.79 -11.08 -7.32
N ILE A 251 19.29 -10.00 -6.72
CA ILE A 251 19.71 -9.59 -5.38
C ILE A 251 19.12 -10.48 -4.28
N THR A 252 17.94 -11.04 -4.51
CA THR A 252 17.34 -12.03 -3.60
C THR A 252 18.24 -13.25 -3.48
N ASN A 253 18.77 -13.73 -4.59
CA ASN A 253 19.72 -14.84 -4.63
C ASN A 253 21.04 -14.50 -3.92
N CYS A 254 21.55 -13.28 -4.08
CA CYS A 254 22.72 -12.82 -3.32
C CYS A 254 22.47 -12.83 -1.80
N CYS A 255 21.30 -12.35 -1.39
CA CYS A 255 20.92 -12.28 0.02
C CYS A 255 20.73 -13.69 0.62
N ASP A 256 20.14 -14.60 -0.15
CA ASP A 256 19.98 -16.00 0.23
C ASP A 256 21.33 -16.70 0.40
N GLU A 257 22.25 -16.56 -0.57
CA GLU A 257 23.62 -17.10 -0.47
C GLU A 257 24.34 -16.61 0.80
N TRP A 258 24.14 -15.34 1.17
CA TRP A 258 24.73 -14.78 2.39
C TRP A 258 24.17 -15.40 3.68
N HIS A 259 22.86 -15.68 3.73
CA HIS A 259 22.22 -16.33 4.88
C HIS A 259 22.50 -17.84 4.95
N GLY A 260 22.79 -18.46 3.81
CA GLY A 260 22.89 -19.90 3.62
C GLY A 260 21.99 -20.31 2.46
N TYR A 261 22.60 -20.83 1.39
CA TYR A 261 21.92 -21.08 0.13
C TYR A 261 21.05 -22.34 0.14
N LEU A 262 19.76 -22.19 -0.20
CA LEU A 262 18.85 -23.30 -0.52
C LEU A 262 18.15 -23.06 -1.85
N GLN A 263 18.25 -24.02 -2.76
CA GLN A 263 17.74 -23.85 -4.13
C GLN A 263 16.21 -23.64 -4.20
N ASP A 264 15.45 -24.12 -3.22
CA ASP A 264 14.00 -23.94 -3.18
C ASP A 264 13.58 -22.55 -2.66
N ASP A 265 14.39 -21.91 -1.82
CA ASP A 265 14.07 -20.60 -1.21
C ASP A 265 13.91 -19.52 -2.28
N ILE A 266 14.81 -19.51 -3.26
CA ILE A 266 14.78 -18.55 -4.35
C ILE A 266 13.58 -18.75 -5.30
N ARG A 267 13.10 -20.00 -5.46
CA ARG A 267 11.90 -20.31 -6.25
C ARG A 267 10.65 -19.80 -5.54
N VAL A 268 10.54 -20.04 -4.25
CA VAL A 268 9.46 -19.50 -3.42
C VAL A 268 9.48 -17.96 -3.42
N ALA A 269 10.66 -17.36 -3.39
CA ALA A 269 10.79 -15.91 -3.46
C ALA A 269 10.38 -15.34 -4.84
N ALA A 270 10.62 -16.08 -5.93
CA ALA A 270 10.14 -15.69 -7.26
C ALA A 270 8.60 -15.64 -7.33
N GLU A 271 7.92 -16.58 -6.66
CA GLU A 271 6.45 -16.58 -6.55
C GLU A 271 5.90 -15.32 -5.86
N ARG A 272 6.65 -14.75 -4.91
CA ARG A 272 6.25 -13.49 -4.24
C ARG A 272 6.23 -12.28 -5.17
N VAL A 273 6.88 -12.33 -6.34
CA VAL A 273 6.82 -11.24 -7.32
C VAL A 273 5.39 -11.02 -7.82
N TYR A 274 4.59 -12.08 -7.93
CA TYR A 274 3.22 -11.98 -8.38
C TYR A 274 2.35 -11.10 -7.47
N PRO A 275 2.17 -11.41 -6.17
CA PRO A 275 1.34 -10.58 -5.28
C PRO A 275 1.92 -9.18 -5.07
N ASP A 276 3.25 -9.00 -5.09
CA ASP A 276 3.85 -7.67 -4.93
C ASP A 276 3.61 -6.78 -6.16
N THR A 277 3.62 -7.37 -7.35
CA THR A 277 3.27 -6.65 -8.59
C THR A 277 1.80 -6.23 -8.56
N LEU A 278 0.89 -7.11 -8.14
CA LEU A 278 -0.51 -6.75 -7.94
C LEU A 278 -0.68 -5.64 -6.89
N ARG A 279 0.08 -5.70 -5.78
CA ARG A 279 0.06 -4.66 -4.74
C ARG A 279 0.41 -3.30 -5.32
N VAL A 280 1.49 -3.21 -6.11
CA VAL A 280 1.92 -1.98 -6.77
C VAL A 280 0.85 -1.47 -7.73
N LEU A 281 0.33 -2.33 -8.61
CA LEU A 281 -0.66 -1.92 -9.63
C LEU A 281 -1.99 -1.51 -9.01
N ARG A 282 -2.47 -2.19 -7.97
CA ARG A 282 -3.68 -1.82 -7.22
C ARG A 282 -3.49 -0.51 -6.46
N HIS A 283 -2.33 -0.30 -5.82
CA HIS A 283 -2.01 0.96 -5.14
C HIS A 283 -2.01 2.14 -6.13
N ALA A 284 -1.38 1.94 -7.30
CA ALA A 284 -1.38 2.91 -8.39
C ALA A 284 -2.80 3.24 -8.88
N HIS A 285 -3.62 2.21 -9.10
CA HIS A 285 -5.00 2.35 -9.55
C HIS A 285 -5.88 3.09 -8.54
N ASN A 286 -5.82 2.70 -7.26
CA ASN A 286 -6.64 3.29 -6.20
C ASN A 286 -6.31 4.76 -5.94
N LEU A 287 -5.06 5.16 -6.14
CA LEU A 287 -4.59 6.53 -5.93
C LEU A 287 -4.55 7.38 -7.20
N PHE A 288 -4.88 6.80 -8.37
CA PHE A 288 -4.77 7.45 -9.67
C PHE A 288 -3.37 8.04 -9.95
N ILE A 289 -2.34 7.27 -9.63
CA ILE A 289 -0.92 7.64 -9.85
C ILE A 289 -0.23 6.62 -10.77
N PRO A 290 0.89 6.97 -11.42
CA PRO A 290 1.66 6.01 -12.22
C PRO A 290 2.21 4.86 -11.36
N PRO A 291 2.30 3.61 -11.89
CA PRO A 291 2.86 2.46 -11.17
C PRO A 291 4.26 2.69 -10.58
N THR A 292 5.11 3.45 -11.27
CA THR A 292 6.45 3.81 -10.77
C THR A 292 6.39 4.64 -9.49
N GLN A 293 5.43 5.56 -9.39
CA GLN A 293 5.24 6.37 -8.19
C GLN A 293 4.73 5.50 -7.04
N ALA A 294 3.73 4.65 -7.30
CA ALA A 294 3.21 3.70 -6.32
C ALA A 294 4.31 2.76 -5.79
N ALA A 295 5.15 2.22 -6.68
CA ALA A 295 6.26 1.36 -6.28
C ALA A 295 7.30 2.12 -5.44
N ASN A 296 7.64 3.36 -5.79
CA ASN A 296 8.56 4.19 -5.02
C ASN A 296 8.00 4.47 -3.61
N GLU A 297 6.72 4.86 -3.48
CA GLU A 297 6.09 5.10 -2.17
C GLU A 297 6.13 3.85 -1.29
N LEU A 298 5.75 2.70 -1.84
CA LEU A 298 5.81 1.43 -1.13
C LEU A 298 7.24 1.03 -0.74
N ALA A 299 8.21 1.29 -1.61
CA ALA A 299 9.61 1.02 -1.36
C ALA A 299 10.20 1.94 -0.29
N ASP A 300 9.88 3.22 -0.33
CA ASP A 300 10.40 4.23 0.60
C ASP A 300 9.84 3.98 2.02
N VAL A 301 8.57 3.57 2.14
CA VAL A 301 8.00 3.09 3.42
C VAL A 301 8.75 1.85 3.91
N ALA A 302 8.88 0.82 3.07
CA ALA A 302 9.58 -0.42 3.47
C ALA A 302 11.06 -0.19 3.82
N ALA A 303 11.75 0.72 3.13
CA ALA A 303 13.15 1.06 3.39
C ALA A 303 13.34 1.84 4.70
N SER A 304 12.28 2.45 5.23
CA SER A 304 12.30 3.15 6.52
C SER A 304 12.15 2.22 7.71
N GLU A 305 11.74 0.96 7.49
CA GLU A 305 11.62 -0.03 8.56
C GLU A 305 13.00 -0.43 9.10
N LEU A 306 13.12 -0.46 10.41
CA LEU A 306 14.34 -0.90 11.08
C LEU A 306 14.46 -2.42 11.01
N HIS A 307 15.67 -2.91 10.73
CA HIS A 307 15.93 -4.34 10.88
C HIS A 307 15.63 -4.76 12.34
N PRO A 308 14.79 -5.78 12.59
CA PRO A 308 14.28 -6.09 13.93
C PRO A 308 15.35 -6.49 14.96
N ILE A 309 16.48 -7.03 14.51
CA ILE A 309 17.60 -7.45 15.37
C ILE A 309 18.75 -6.44 15.33
N LEU A 310 19.05 -5.90 14.16
CA LEU A 310 20.28 -5.13 13.92
C LEU A 310 20.06 -3.61 13.85
N GLY A 311 18.81 -3.15 13.80
CA GLY A 311 18.47 -1.74 13.56
C GLY A 311 19.20 -1.18 12.35
N HIS A 312 19.71 0.05 12.45
CA HIS A 312 20.54 0.68 11.42
C HIS A 312 22.03 0.33 11.54
N ARG A 313 22.38 -0.96 11.61
CA ARG A 313 23.78 -1.41 11.73
C ARG A 313 24.68 -0.86 10.62
N GLY A 314 24.18 -0.76 9.38
CA GLY A 314 24.93 -0.17 8.28
C GLY A 314 25.35 1.28 8.57
N ARG A 315 24.43 2.11 9.05
CA ARG A 315 24.74 3.51 9.40
C ARG A 315 25.85 3.59 10.45
N ARG A 316 25.80 2.76 11.48
CA ARG A 316 26.82 2.67 12.53
C ARG A 316 28.20 2.29 11.99
N ILE A 317 28.27 1.39 10.99
CA ILE A 317 29.54 1.04 10.33
C ILE A 317 30.07 2.24 9.55
N ILE A 318 29.22 2.96 8.80
CA ILE A 318 29.62 4.19 8.09
C ILE A 318 30.17 5.23 9.07
N ASP A 319 29.43 5.52 10.15
CA ASP A 319 29.85 6.52 11.13
C ASP A 319 31.20 6.14 11.77
N HIS A 320 31.44 4.85 12.02
CA HIS A 320 32.74 4.35 12.48
C HIS A 320 33.86 4.52 11.44
N LEU A 321 33.60 4.24 10.16
CA LEU A 321 34.59 4.44 9.09
C LEU A 321 34.96 5.92 8.93
N ILE A 322 33.97 6.81 9.05
CA ILE A 322 34.20 8.26 9.00
C ILE A 322 34.98 8.71 10.23
N ALA A 323 34.56 8.31 11.44
CA ALA A 323 35.21 8.72 12.69
C ALA A 323 36.65 8.19 12.82
N SER A 324 36.94 7.01 12.26
CA SER A 324 38.29 6.44 12.20
C SER A 324 39.17 7.04 11.10
N ASN A 325 38.63 7.98 10.31
CA ASN A 325 39.27 8.54 9.13
C ASN A 325 39.81 7.45 8.20
N TRP A 326 39.01 6.40 7.99
CA TRP A 326 39.42 5.17 7.31
C TRP A 326 40.06 5.45 5.94
N ALA A 327 39.46 6.37 5.16
CA ALA A 327 39.92 6.75 3.82
C ALA A 327 41.34 7.35 3.82
N ASP A 328 41.72 8.07 4.87
CA ASP A 328 43.06 8.66 4.99
C ASP A 328 44.07 7.65 5.58
N SER A 329 43.60 6.74 6.45
CA SER A 329 44.43 5.74 7.11
C SER A 329 45.08 4.72 6.16
N THR A 330 44.48 4.48 4.99
CA THR A 330 45.01 3.60 3.94
C THR A 330 46.26 4.16 3.26
N SER A 331 46.50 5.48 3.32
CA SER A 331 47.75 6.08 2.81
C SER A 331 48.97 5.78 3.71
N SER A 332 48.74 5.55 5.02
CA SER A 332 49.80 5.34 6.01
C SER A 332 50.25 3.89 6.18
N ARG A 333 49.48 2.91 5.68
CA ARG A 333 49.79 1.46 5.82
C ARG A 333 50.64 0.88 4.67
N GLN A 334 51.03 1.68 3.69
CA GLN A 334 51.88 1.25 2.56
C GLN A 334 53.36 1.62 2.67
N ALA A 335 53.83 2.19 3.78
CA ALA A 335 55.26 2.41 4.03
C ALA A 335 55.76 1.51 5.16
N GLY A 336 55.93 0.23 4.87
CA GLY A 336 56.29 -0.79 5.85
C GLY A 336 57.24 -1.85 5.33
N SER A 337 58.30 -1.47 4.61
CA SER A 337 59.52 -2.28 4.57
C SER A 337 60.77 -1.46 4.24
N THR A 338 61.77 -1.61 5.10
CA THR A 338 63.22 -1.40 4.94
C THR A 338 63.85 -0.02 5.20
N SER A 339 64.88 -0.11 6.05
CA SER A 339 66.00 0.81 6.33
C SER A 339 65.77 2.03 7.22
N SER A 340 66.49 2.02 8.35
CA SER A 340 66.83 3.20 9.15
C SER A 340 67.53 4.27 8.30
N PRO A 341 67.36 5.55 8.65
CA PRO A 341 68.53 6.25 9.19
C PRO A 341 68.22 7.17 10.38
N GLN A 342 69.31 7.44 11.11
CA GLN A 342 69.41 8.28 12.29
C GLN A 342 69.24 9.79 12.02
N VAL A 343 68.57 10.43 12.99
CA VAL A 343 68.83 11.75 13.61
C VAL A 343 68.61 13.04 12.80
N GLY A 344 67.69 13.86 13.31
CA GLY A 344 67.57 15.30 13.07
C GLY A 344 66.41 15.91 13.87
N SER A 345 66.74 16.55 14.99
CA SER A 345 65.85 17.11 16.03
C SER A 345 64.94 18.26 15.60
N ALA A 346 63.69 18.31 16.10
CA ALA A 346 63.20 19.34 17.03
C ALA A 346 61.66 19.30 17.23
N GLY A 347 61.23 18.89 18.43
CA GLY A 347 60.20 19.56 19.24
C GLY A 347 58.77 19.69 18.71
N SER A 348 57.96 18.64 18.86
CA SER A 348 56.54 18.76 19.23
C SER A 348 56.18 17.54 20.08
N PRO A 349 55.47 17.69 21.22
CA PRO A 349 55.15 16.54 22.06
C PRO A 349 54.07 15.73 21.33
N GLN A 350 54.49 14.65 20.65
CA GLN A 350 53.57 13.62 20.20
C GLN A 350 53.03 12.93 21.45
N ALA A 351 51.81 13.30 21.85
CA ALA A 351 51.04 12.54 22.81
C ALA A 351 50.99 11.07 22.34
N SER A 352 51.26 10.14 23.25
CA SER A 352 51.30 8.72 22.89
C SER A 352 49.93 8.28 22.38
N SER A 353 49.89 7.33 21.44
CA SER A 353 48.63 6.77 20.90
C SER A 353 47.69 6.25 22.00
N THR A 354 48.25 5.86 23.14
CA THR A 354 47.55 5.51 24.38
C THR A 354 46.85 6.70 25.03
N GLU A 355 47.51 7.86 25.18
CA GLU A 355 46.92 9.07 25.76
C GLU A 355 45.83 9.68 24.86
N LEU A 356 46.01 9.63 23.53
CA LEU A 356 44.98 10.02 22.57
C LEU A 356 43.77 9.07 22.62
N ALA A 357 44.00 7.77 22.76
CA ALA A 357 42.91 6.78 22.89
C ALA A 357 42.17 6.90 24.23
N GLU A 358 42.86 7.31 25.30
CA GLU A 358 42.26 7.57 26.62
C GLU A 358 41.48 8.88 26.63
N ALA A 359 42.04 9.94 26.04
CA ALA A 359 41.35 11.21 25.83
C ALA A 359 40.12 11.05 24.91
N SER A 360 40.20 10.28 23.82
CA SER A 360 39.05 9.94 22.97
C SER A 360 38.01 9.09 23.70
N ARG A 361 38.41 8.14 24.56
CA ARG A 361 37.45 7.40 25.40
C ARG A 361 36.77 8.30 26.43
N GLN A 362 37.48 9.29 26.95
CA GLN A 362 36.95 10.27 27.90
C GLN A 362 35.99 11.26 27.22
N ILE A 363 36.29 11.69 25.99
CA ILE A 363 35.40 12.50 25.14
C ILE A 363 34.14 11.70 24.71
N MET A 364 34.30 10.43 24.37
CA MET A 364 33.17 9.54 24.02
C MET A 364 32.27 9.24 25.22
N ARG A 365 32.79 9.25 26.45
CA ARG A 365 31.97 9.18 27.67
C ARG A 365 31.16 10.45 27.93
N THR A 366 31.54 11.59 27.32
CA THR A 366 30.88 12.88 27.53
C THR A 366 29.83 13.23 26.48
N LEU A 367 29.66 12.43 25.43
CA LEU A 367 28.65 12.65 24.39
C LEU A 367 27.49 11.68 24.59
N PHE A 368 26.38 12.18 25.13
CA PHE A 368 25.09 11.50 25.08
C PHE A 368 24.64 11.42 23.62
N ASP A 369 24.43 10.22 23.09
CA ASP A 369 23.94 9.95 21.75
C ASP A 369 22.51 9.38 21.84
N PRO A 370 21.46 10.21 21.69
CA PRO A 370 20.08 9.82 21.98
C PRO A 370 19.64 8.50 21.30
N PRO A 371 19.91 8.26 20.00
CA PRO A 371 19.60 6.98 19.35
C PRO A 371 20.27 5.74 19.94
N ILE A 372 21.37 5.89 20.67
CA ILE A 372 22.12 4.79 21.30
C ILE A 372 21.76 4.66 22.78
N ASP A 373 21.71 5.77 23.49
CA ASP A 373 21.58 5.80 24.94
C ASP A 373 20.12 5.69 25.41
N GLU A 374 19.16 6.28 24.68
CA GLU A 374 17.74 6.27 25.07
C GLU A 374 17.13 4.87 25.11
N PRO A 375 17.35 3.96 24.13
CA PRO A 375 16.81 2.61 24.20
C PRO A 375 17.29 1.83 25.44
N ALA A 376 18.56 1.97 25.79
CA ALA A 376 19.13 1.33 26.98
C ALA A 376 18.54 1.90 28.28
N LEU A 377 18.30 3.22 28.33
CA LEU A 377 17.65 3.90 29.45
C LEU A 377 16.19 3.45 29.60
N CYS A 378 15.43 3.39 28.49
CA CYS A 378 14.04 2.94 28.48
C CYS A 378 13.92 1.51 29.02
N VAL A 379 14.72 0.57 28.50
CA VAL A 379 14.74 -0.82 28.99
C VAL A 379 15.09 -0.90 30.48
N THR A 380 16.01 -0.05 30.94
CA THR A 380 16.38 0.02 32.36
C THR A 380 15.22 0.52 33.22
N TRP A 381 14.52 1.57 32.78
CA TRP A 381 13.36 2.13 33.49
C TRP A 381 12.21 1.14 33.58
N GLU A 382 11.97 0.35 32.54
CA GLU A 382 10.94 -0.70 32.54
C GLU A 382 11.27 -1.84 33.51
N LYS A 383 12.51 -2.36 33.47
CA LYS A 383 12.95 -3.41 34.41
C LYS A 383 12.85 -2.96 35.88
N GLN A 384 13.06 -1.67 36.12
CA GLN A 384 12.94 -1.05 37.43
C GLN A 384 11.50 -0.63 37.78
N ASN A 385 10.51 -0.91 36.94
CA ASN A 385 9.11 -0.51 37.09
C ASN A 385 8.94 1.00 37.36
N ARG A 386 9.76 1.85 36.73
CA ARG A 386 9.78 3.30 37.01
C ARG A 386 8.49 4.02 36.61
N PHE A 387 7.72 3.44 35.70
CA PHE A 387 6.45 4.00 35.24
C PHE A 387 5.22 3.54 36.04
N ARG A 388 5.41 2.63 37.01
CA ARG A 388 4.34 2.16 37.88
C ARG A 388 4.03 3.20 38.96
N GLY A 389 2.75 3.48 39.14
CA GLY A 389 2.23 4.45 40.11
C GLY A 389 0.97 3.98 40.82
N GLU A 390 0.81 4.40 42.08
CA GLU A 390 -0.29 4.00 42.96
C GLU A 390 -1.29 5.13 43.25
N GLU A 391 -0.92 6.37 42.94
CA GLU A 391 -1.81 7.52 43.10
C GLU A 391 -2.91 7.57 42.03
N LYS A 392 -3.74 8.62 42.11
CA LYS A 392 -4.84 8.88 41.17
C LYS A 392 -4.40 8.70 39.72
N ALA A 393 -5.25 8.00 38.97
CA ALA A 393 -4.99 7.71 37.57
C ALA A 393 -5.07 8.96 36.70
N ILE A 394 -4.13 9.06 35.77
CA ILE A 394 -4.18 9.96 34.61
C ILE A 394 -4.29 9.08 33.37
N ALA A 395 -5.17 9.45 32.44
CA ALA A 395 -5.48 8.66 31.26
C ALA A 395 -5.33 9.50 29.99
N ALA A 396 -4.76 8.88 28.95
CA ALA A 396 -4.69 9.45 27.62
C ALA A 396 -5.81 8.85 26.76
N ALA A 397 -6.13 9.52 25.65
CA ALA A 397 -6.94 8.89 24.62
C ALA A 397 -6.20 7.64 24.10
N PRO A 398 -6.90 6.51 23.87
CA PRO A 398 -6.26 5.32 23.32
C PRO A 398 -5.70 5.63 21.93
N VAL A 399 -4.55 5.02 21.60
CA VAL A 399 -3.93 5.14 20.29
C VAL A 399 -4.59 4.15 19.34
N SER A 400 -5.04 4.61 18.18
CA SER A 400 -5.69 3.69 17.24
C SER A 400 -4.71 2.71 16.61
N ALA A 401 -5.05 1.42 16.63
CA ALA A 401 -4.25 0.34 16.04
C ALA A 401 -4.75 -0.06 14.63
N ILE A 402 -5.52 0.80 13.95
CA ILE A 402 -6.00 0.57 12.57
C ILE A 402 -4.86 0.66 11.55
N SER A 403 -3.85 1.48 11.81
CA SER A 403 -2.71 1.69 10.92
C SER A 403 -1.46 1.94 11.74
N SER A 404 -0.30 1.92 11.09
CA SER A 404 0.94 2.40 11.71
C SER A 404 0.72 3.82 12.26
N PRO A 405 1.01 4.05 13.55
CA PRO A 405 0.75 5.34 14.17
C PRO A 405 1.67 6.42 13.58
N ASN A 406 1.13 7.64 13.51
CA ASN A 406 1.87 8.82 13.06
C ASN A 406 2.11 9.78 14.23
N LEU A 407 2.86 10.86 14.02
CA LEU A 407 3.20 11.81 15.10
C LEU A 407 1.96 12.34 15.85
N SER A 408 0.85 12.59 15.14
CA SER A 408 -0.39 13.07 15.76
C SER A 408 -1.03 12.06 16.72
N SER A 409 -0.78 10.76 16.48
CA SER A 409 -1.30 9.66 17.30
C SER A 409 -0.70 9.65 18.70
N PHE A 410 0.49 10.22 18.88
CA PHE A 410 1.22 10.24 20.16
C PHE A 410 1.08 11.53 20.96
N MET A 411 0.38 12.54 20.44
CA MET A 411 0.24 13.83 21.12
C MET A 411 -0.43 13.68 22.50
N SER A 412 -1.52 12.90 22.59
CA SER A 412 -2.20 12.67 23.87
C SER A 412 -1.34 11.85 24.86
N PRO A 413 -0.73 10.72 24.48
CA PRO A 413 0.25 10.01 25.31
C PRO A 413 1.42 10.88 25.78
N LEU A 414 1.99 11.71 24.90
CA LEU A 414 3.11 12.59 25.22
C LEU A 414 2.72 13.63 26.28
N LEU A 415 1.58 14.31 26.11
CA LEU A 415 1.08 15.29 27.07
C LEU A 415 0.78 14.65 28.43
N LEU A 416 0.28 13.42 28.44
CA LEU A 416 0.10 12.65 29.67
C LEU A 416 1.44 12.38 30.35
N ASP A 417 2.44 11.91 29.62
CA ASP A 417 3.75 11.57 30.19
C ASP A 417 4.47 12.80 30.76
N VAL A 418 4.46 13.92 30.05
CA VAL A 418 4.97 15.21 30.55
C VAL A 418 4.28 15.58 31.86
N ARG A 419 2.95 15.48 31.92
CA ARG A 419 2.18 15.78 33.14
C ARG A 419 2.48 14.77 34.25
N ALA A 420 2.61 13.49 33.94
CA ALA A 420 2.91 12.43 34.90
C ALA A 420 4.25 12.68 35.59
N ARG A 421 5.28 12.99 34.80
CA ARG A 421 6.63 13.30 35.29
C ARG A 421 6.63 14.59 36.11
N ALA A 422 5.95 15.64 35.64
CA ALA A 422 5.84 16.89 36.38
C ALA A 422 5.15 16.69 37.75
N LEU A 423 4.06 15.93 37.81
CA LEU A 423 3.39 15.60 39.08
C LEU A 423 4.29 14.78 40.01
N GLU A 424 5.00 13.79 39.47
CA GLU A 424 5.97 13.00 40.24
C GLU A 424 7.07 13.89 40.83
N MET A 425 7.65 14.79 40.03
CA MET A 425 8.71 15.70 40.48
C MET A 425 8.22 16.72 41.51
N LEU A 426 6.99 17.20 41.41
CA LEU A 426 6.43 18.22 42.30
C LEU A 426 5.89 17.65 43.61
N THR A 427 5.42 16.40 43.60
CA THR A 427 4.70 15.81 44.74
C THR A 427 5.42 14.62 45.35
N GLU A 428 6.50 14.14 44.73
CA GLU A 428 7.22 12.89 45.06
C GLU A 428 6.33 11.64 44.99
N LYS A 429 5.16 11.75 44.35
CA LYS A 429 4.18 10.68 44.25
C LYS A 429 3.88 10.34 42.80
N ARG A 430 3.81 9.05 42.50
CA ARG A 430 3.58 8.54 41.13
C ARG A 430 2.11 8.29 40.84
N SER A 431 1.56 9.08 39.92
CA SER A 431 0.24 8.84 39.32
C SER A 431 0.22 7.52 38.55
N ARG A 432 -0.88 6.78 38.65
CA ARG A 432 -1.13 5.63 37.77
C ARG A 432 -1.33 6.12 36.34
N ARG A 433 -0.53 5.62 35.39
CA ARG A 433 -0.60 6.00 33.98
C ARG A 433 -1.48 5.00 33.24
N VAL A 434 -2.58 5.48 32.67
CA VAL A 434 -3.52 4.66 31.91
C VAL A 434 -3.37 4.99 30.43
N LEU A 435 -2.79 4.04 29.72
CA LEU A 435 -2.53 4.08 28.29
C LEU A 435 -3.07 2.78 27.67
N GLY A 436 -3.38 2.82 26.39
CA GLY A 436 -3.93 1.67 25.67
C GLY A 436 -4.12 1.96 24.20
N SER A 437 -4.59 0.96 23.48
CA SER A 437 -4.96 1.10 22.07
C SER A 437 -6.45 0.87 21.84
N ASP A 438 -6.95 1.37 20.72
CA ASP A 438 -8.25 0.99 20.20
C ASP A 438 -8.09 0.06 18.98
N HIS A 439 -9.06 -0.83 18.78
CA HIS A 439 -9.08 -1.71 17.62
C HIS A 439 -9.68 -1.05 16.37
N GLY A 440 -10.15 0.21 16.44
CA GLY A 440 -10.81 0.92 15.34
C GLY A 440 -12.16 0.38 14.86
N GLY A 441 -12.54 -0.81 15.31
CA GLY A 441 -13.83 -1.43 15.05
C GLY A 441 -14.00 -1.67 13.57
N LEU A 442 -14.94 -0.96 12.98
CA LEU A 442 -15.18 -1.02 11.55
C LEU A 442 -13.95 -0.62 10.70
N ALA A 443 -13.22 0.43 11.09
CA ALA A 443 -12.10 0.89 10.25
C ALA A 443 -11.03 -0.20 10.10
N LEU A 444 -10.84 -1.02 11.12
CA LEU A 444 -10.03 -2.25 11.05
C LEU A 444 -10.66 -3.29 10.11
N GLN A 445 -11.96 -3.55 10.22
CA GLN A 445 -12.65 -4.48 9.31
C GLN A 445 -12.43 -4.09 7.84
N LEU A 446 -12.60 -2.82 7.49
CA LEU A 446 -12.41 -2.33 6.13
C LEU A 446 -10.97 -2.42 5.66
N ALA A 447 -10.00 -2.15 6.54
CA ALA A 447 -8.59 -2.31 6.23
C ALA A 447 -8.26 -3.77 5.89
N ILE A 448 -8.88 -4.72 6.60
CA ILE A 448 -8.72 -6.15 6.31
C ILE A 448 -9.42 -6.55 5.01
N GLU A 449 -10.68 -6.15 4.80
CA GLU A 449 -11.40 -6.42 3.55
C GLU A 449 -10.62 -5.93 2.33
N ARG A 450 -10.09 -4.70 2.38
CA ARG A 450 -9.26 -4.14 1.29
C ARG A 450 -7.92 -4.86 1.09
N SER A 451 -7.42 -5.56 2.12
CA SER A 451 -6.16 -6.31 2.04
C SER A 451 -6.35 -7.72 1.49
N LEU A 452 -7.58 -8.24 1.49
CA LEU A 452 -7.88 -9.60 1.06
C LEU A 452 -8.20 -9.64 -0.44
N PRO A 453 -7.79 -10.72 -1.13
CA PRO A 453 -8.15 -10.93 -2.53
C PRO A 453 -9.56 -11.52 -2.72
N TYR A 454 -10.28 -11.79 -1.62
CA TYR A 454 -11.58 -12.45 -1.57
C TYR A 454 -12.58 -11.57 -0.80
N GLU A 455 -13.87 -11.76 -1.06
CA GLU A 455 -14.92 -11.10 -0.30
C GLU A 455 -15.02 -11.69 1.11
N ARG A 456 -15.51 -10.90 2.08
CA ARG A 456 -15.61 -11.29 3.50
C ARG A 456 -16.40 -12.58 3.68
N GLU A 457 -17.45 -12.76 2.89
CA GLU A 457 -18.35 -13.90 2.92
C GLU A 457 -17.65 -15.21 2.52
N GLU A 458 -16.61 -15.14 1.68
CA GLU A 458 -15.84 -16.30 1.21
C GLU A 458 -14.83 -16.79 2.24
N VAL A 459 -14.31 -15.89 3.08
CA VAL A 459 -13.36 -16.22 4.16
C VAL A 459 -14.05 -16.88 5.35
N GLY A 460 -15.32 -16.54 5.60
CA GLY A 460 -16.06 -17.00 6.76
C GLY A 460 -15.74 -16.20 8.03
N ARG A 461 -16.75 -16.09 8.92
CA ARG A 461 -16.72 -15.17 10.08
C ARG A 461 -15.57 -15.44 11.05
N ALA A 462 -15.31 -16.70 11.38
CA ALA A 462 -14.30 -17.06 12.37
C ALA A 462 -12.88 -16.67 11.91
N ASP A 463 -12.54 -17.04 10.67
CA ASP A 463 -11.23 -16.76 10.08
C ASP A 463 -11.04 -15.26 9.81
N PHE A 464 -12.11 -14.57 9.40
CA PHE A 464 -12.07 -13.11 9.25
C PHE A 464 -11.78 -12.40 10.59
N ILE A 465 -12.45 -12.82 11.67
CA ILE A 465 -12.18 -12.28 13.02
C ILE A 465 -10.75 -12.58 13.47
N ALA A 466 -10.22 -13.77 13.17
CA ALA A 466 -8.84 -14.12 13.48
C ALA A 466 -7.86 -13.18 12.76
N LYS A 467 -8.08 -12.92 11.46
CA LYS A 467 -7.27 -11.97 10.68
C LYS A 467 -7.32 -10.55 11.26
N CYS A 468 -8.50 -10.06 11.65
CA CYS A 468 -8.63 -8.77 12.32
C CYS A 468 -7.84 -8.72 13.64
N ARG A 469 -7.91 -9.79 14.44
CA ARG A 469 -7.19 -9.90 15.71
C ARG A 469 -5.68 -9.91 15.48
N ASP A 470 -5.19 -10.66 14.52
CA ASP A 470 -3.76 -10.73 14.21
C ASP A 470 -3.22 -9.40 13.71
N TYR A 471 -3.98 -8.70 12.88
CA TYR A 471 -3.64 -7.37 12.42
C TYR A 471 -3.60 -6.35 13.57
N TYR A 472 -4.64 -6.34 14.40
CA TYR A 472 -4.68 -5.50 15.60
C TYR A 472 -3.49 -5.78 16.53
N ASN A 473 -3.21 -7.04 16.83
CA ASN A 473 -2.13 -7.43 17.75
C ASN A 473 -0.76 -6.95 17.26
N ARG A 474 -0.51 -7.03 15.94
CA ARG A 474 0.73 -6.53 15.33
C ARG A 474 0.84 -5.01 15.46
N ASN A 475 -0.22 -4.28 15.15
CA ASN A 475 -0.20 -2.82 15.22
C ASN A 475 -0.15 -2.32 16.68
N ASP A 476 -0.86 -2.96 17.60
CA ASP A 476 -0.80 -2.67 19.03
C ASP A 476 0.62 -2.89 19.59
N ALA A 477 1.32 -3.94 19.15
CA ALA A 477 2.72 -4.15 19.50
C ALA A 477 3.62 -3.02 18.96
N ALA A 478 3.43 -2.61 17.71
CA ALA A 478 4.17 -1.50 17.11
C ALA A 478 3.90 -0.16 17.82
N VAL A 479 2.65 0.11 18.23
CA VAL A 479 2.29 1.29 19.04
C VAL A 479 3.06 1.30 20.35
N ARG A 480 3.11 0.16 21.06
CA ARG A 480 3.84 0.02 22.32
C ARG A 480 5.33 0.24 22.12
N GLU A 481 5.91 -0.35 21.08
CA GLU A 481 7.34 -0.17 20.75
C GLU A 481 7.66 1.30 20.45
N GLN A 482 6.82 2.00 19.69
CA GLN A 482 7.05 3.41 19.39
C GLN A 482 6.92 4.31 20.62
N LEU A 483 5.97 4.03 21.52
CA LEU A 483 5.88 4.74 22.81
C LEU A 483 7.18 4.58 23.61
N GLN A 484 7.75 3.38 23.64
CA GLN A 484 9.04 3.10 24.29
C GLN A 484 10.19 3.86 23.64
N GLN A 485 10.27 3.86 22.30
CA GLN A 485 11.29 4.60 21.56
C GLN A 485 11.20 6.12 21.79
N LEU A 486 9.99 6.66 21.97
CA LEU A 486 9.76 8.07 22.30
C LEU A 486 9.99 8.39 23.79
N GLY A 487 10.33 7.40 24.63
CA GLY A 487 10.47 7.57 26.07
C GLY A 487 9.15 7.86 26.81
N ILE A 488 8.01 7.63 26.16
CA ILE A 488 6.68 7.80 26.75
C ILE A 488 6.39 6.58 27.62
N GLY A 489 6.48 6.77 28.93
CA GLY A 489 6.48 5.68 29.88
C GLY A 489 5.09 5.19 30.24
N PHE A 490 4.84 3.89 30.07
CA PHE A 490 3.64 3.19 30.52
C PHE A 490 3.99 1.97 31.38
N ASP A 491 3.03 1.48 32.16
CA ASP A 491 3.15 0.26 32.93
C ASP A 491 2.57 -0.91 32.10
N PRO A 492 3.39 -1.85 31.57
CA PRO A 492 2.91 -2.87 30.64
C PRO A 492 1.75 -3.73 31.17
N PRO A 493 1.72 -4.16 32.44
CA PRO A 493 0.57 -4.85 33.04
C PRO A 493 -0.72 -4.01 33.12
N ALA A 494 -0.62 -2.68 33.01
CA ALA A 494 -1.75 -1.76 33.05
C ALA A 494 -2.15 -1.24 31.66
N TRP A 495 -1.53 -1.75 30.58
CA TRP A 495 -1.89 -1.43 29.21
C TRP A 495 -3.31 -1.90 28.90
N LEU A 496 -4.17 -0.97 28.48
CA LEU A 496 -5.54 -1.30 28.10
C LEU A 496 -5.60 -1.83 26.66
N ASN A 497 -6.19 -3.00 26.51
CA ASN A 497 -6.39 -3.69 25.24
C ASN A 497 -7.86 -4.14 25.14
N PRO A 498 -8.67 -3.55 24.23
CA PRO A 498 -10.09 -3.90 24.07
C PRO A 498 -10.36 -5.36 23.70
N LEU A 499 -9.37 -6.09 23.17
CA LEU A 499 -9.49 -7.53 22.87
C LEU A 499 -9.08 -8.43 24.04
N ALA A 500 -8.47 -7.88 25.10
CA ALA A 500 -8.15 -8.64 26.31
C ALA A 500 -9.42 -8.92 27.12
N GLU A 501 -9.53 -10.14 27.64
CA GLU A 501 -10.72 -10.59 28.38
C GLU A 501 -11.02 -9.75 29.62
N SER A 502 -9.98 -9.27 30.32
CA SER A 502 -10.13 -8.39 31.49
C SER A 502 -10.86 -7.08 31.14
N ASP A 503 -10.54 -6.53 29.98
CA ASP A 503 -10.96 -5.17 29.60
C ASP A 503 -12.32 -5.22 28.91
N ARG A 504 -12.58 -6.30 28.15
CA ARG A 504 -13.90 -6.62 27.58
C ARG A 504 -14.98 -6.70 28.65
N ARG A 505 -14.68 -7.32 29.80
CA ARG A 505 -15.58 -7.36 30.97
C ARG A 505 -15.89 -5.98 31.54
N GLY A 506 -14.97 -5.02 31.40
CA GLY A 506 -15.21 -3.63 31.78
C GLY A 506 -16.34 -3.00 30.96
N GLY A 507 -16.31 -3.21 29.63
CA GLY A 507 -17.38 -2.79 28.72
C GLY A 507 -18.72 -3.46 29.01
N GLU A 508 -18.71 -4.79 29.25
CA GLU A 508 -19.93 -5.53 29.62
C GLU A 508 -20.53 -5.01 30.93
N ARG A 509 -19.71 -4.75 31.95
CA ARG A 509 -20.17 -4.16 33.21
C ARG A 509 -20.80 -2.80 33.01
N LEU A 510 -20.23 -1.95 32.15
CA LEU A 510 -20.81 -0.66 31.80
C LEU A 510 -22.19 -0.86 31.15
N PHE A 511 -22.29 -1.78 30.19
CA PHE A 511 -23.56 -2.11 29.54
C PHE A 511 -24.63 -2.53 30.56
N TYR A 512 -24.31 -3.45 31.47
CA TYR A 512 -25.26 -3.87 32.51
C TYR A 512 -25.62 -2.74 33.46
N ARG A 513 -24.67 -1.89 33.87
CA ARG A 513 -24.98 -0.71 34.70
C ARG A 513 -25.93 0.26 33.99
N LEU A 514 -25.70 0.53 32.71
CA LEU A 514 -26.59 1.40 31.92
C LEU A 514 -27.97 0.77 31.75
N LYS A 515 -28.02 -0.56 31.57
CA LYS A 515 -29.27 -1.31 31.51
C LYS A 515 -30.05 -1.23 32.83
N ASP A 516 -29.40 -1.52 33.95
CA ASP A 516 -30.02 -1.55 35.28
C ASP A 516 -30.47 -0.15 35.72
N ALA A 517 -29.78 0.90 35.26
CA ALA A 517 -30.18 2.28 35.45
C ALA A 517 -31.32 2.74 34.51
N GLY A 518 -31.81 1.87 33.62
CA GLY A 518 -32.88 2.22 32.65
C GLY A 518 -32.44 3.17 31.53
N LEU A 519 -31.13 3.31 31.28
CA LEU A 519 -30.57 4.22 30.28
C LEU A 519 -30.41 3.57 28.89
N LEU A 520 -30.64 2.26 28.76
CA LEU A 520 -30.61 1.55 27.49
C LEU A 520 -32.03 1.24 27.02
N VAL A 521 -32.40 1.78 25.86
CA VAL A 521 -33.70 1.55 25.22
C VAL A 521 -33.48 0.88 23.87
N ARG A 522 -34.27 -0.15 23.57
CA ARG A 522 -34.35 -0.76 22.24
C ARG A 522 -35.65 -0.32 21.58
N GLU A 523 -35.54 0.57 20.60
CA GLU A 523 -36.67 1.08 19.82
C GLU A 523 -36.25 1.30 18.37
N LYS A 524 -37.24 1.32 17.47
CA LYS A 524 -37.00 1.63 16.06
C LYS A 524 -36.72 3.13 15.91
N ARG A 525 -35.67 3.48 15.17
CA ARG A 525 -35.28 4.87 14.90
C ARG A 525 -34.84 5.05 13.46
N TRP A 526 -34.82 6.30 13.00
CA TRP A 526 -34.12 6.61 11.75
C TRP A 526 -32.64 6.40 11.94
N ALA A 527 -32.11 5.55 11.07
CA ALA A 527 -30.71 5.25 10.96
C ALA A 527 -30.30 5.43 9.50
N TYR A 528 -29.04 5.79 9.31
CA TYR A 528 -28.41 5.68 8.01
C TYR A 528 -28.01 4.22 7.79
N HIS A 529 -28.37 3.64 6.65
CA HIS A 529 -28.04 2.25 6.32
C HIS A 529 -27.15 2.23 5.09
N CYS A 530 -26.06 1.46 5.16
CA CYS A 530 -25.21 1.22 4.01
C CYS A 530 -25.57 -0.13 3.38
N PRO A 531 -26.04 -0.16 2.12
CA PRO A 531 -26.43 -1.41 1.45
C PRO A 531 -25.24 -2.34 1.24
N ARG A 532 -24.05 -1.78 1.00
CA ARG A 532 -22.84 -2.55 0.72
C ARG A 532 -22.17 -3.09 1.98
N CYS A 533 -22.19 -2.33 3.07
CA CYS A 533 -21.63 -2.79 4.35
C CYS A 533 -22.65 -3.62 5.18
N GLU A 534 -23.92 -3.67 4.75
CA GLU A 534 -25.04 -4.32 5.44
C GLU A 534 -25.13 -3.93 6.93
N THR A 535 -25.10 -2.62 7.21
CA THR A 535 -25.05 -2.13 8.60
C THR A 535 -25.61 -0.71 8.75
N VAL A 536 -26.09 -0.44 9.96
CA VAL A 536 -26.38 0.91 10.46
C VAL A 536 -25.10 1.72 10.59
N LEU A 537 -25.17 2.98 10.16
CA LEU A 537 -24.14 4.00 10.28
C LEU A 537 -24.54 5.05 11.32
N VAL A 538 -23.56 5.48 12.11
CA VAL A 538 -23.67 6.70 12.92
C VAL A 538 -23.39 7.93 12.03
N SER A 539 -23.87 9.11 12.42
CA SER A 539 -23.74 10.33 11.60
C SER A 539 -22.30 10.70 11.25
N SER A 540 -21.32 10.35 12.08
CA SER A 540 -19.90 10.56 11.80
C SER A 540 -19.38 9.74 10.63
N ASP A 541 -20.01 8.59 10.34
CA ASP A 541 -19.58 7.65 9.29
C ASP A 541 -20.25 7.97 7.94
N VAL A 542 -21.09 9.01 7.90
CA VAL A 542 -21.83 9.44 6.73
C VAL A 542 -21.16 10.67 6.13
N GLY A 543 -20.65 10.51 4.92
CA GLY A 543 -20.14 11.60 4.09
C GLY A 543 -21.24 12.26 3.28
N ARG A 544 -20.96 13.44 2.76
CA ARG A 544 -21.77 14.08 1.72
C ARG A 544 -21.11 13.89 0.37
N SER A 545 -21.91 13.70 -0.67
CA SER A 545 -21.48 13.62 -2.05
C SER A 545 -22.54 14.22 -2.97
N LYS A 546 -22.16 14.48 -4.22
CA LYS A 546 -23.10 14.83 -5.27
C LYS A 546 -23.41 13.59 -6.11
N LEU A 547 -24.67 13.17 -6.14
CA LEU A 547 -25.13 12.10 -7.02
C LEU A 547 -25.55 12.72 -8.35
N LYS A 548 -24.94 12.26 -9.45
CA LYS A 548 -25.34 12.65 -10.80
C LYS A 548 -26.59 11.88 -11.19
N ILE A 549 -27.61 12.59 -11.62
CA ILE A 549 -28.88 12.01 -12.05
C ILE A 549 -29.22 12.60 -13.41
N ASP A 550 -29.62 11.73 -14.34
CA ASP A 550 -29.93 12.09 -15.73
C ASP A 550 -31.42 12.29 -15.99
N HIS A 551 -32.26 11.99 -14.99
CA HIS A 551 -33.71 12.06 -15.08
C HIS A 551 -34.36 12.54 -13.78
N HIS A 552 -35.42 13.32 -13.91
CA HIS A 552 -36.38 13.54 -12.82
C HIS A 552 -37.77 13.13 -13.29
N TYR A 553 -38.63 12.83 -12.32
CA TYR A 553 -39.95 12.27 -12.56
C TYR A 553 -41.01 13.18 -11.96
N SER A 554 -42.03 13.46 -12.76
CA SER A 554 -43.27 14.07 -12.30
C SER A 554 -44.32 12.95 -12.13
N ILE A 555 -44.89 12.84 -10.93
CA ILE A 555 -45.88 11.81 -10.58
C ILE A 555 -47.19 12.49 -10.16
N ARG A 556 -48.28 12.13 -10.83
CA ARG A 556 -49.62 12.67 -10.58
C ARG A 556 -50.44 11.76 -9.65
N PHE A 557 -50.92 12.34 -8.56
CA PHE A 557 -51.86 11.73 -7.62
C PHE A 557 -53.28 12.21 -7.95
N ARG A 558 -54.14 11.33 -8.47
CA ARG A 558 -55.48 11.70 -8.95
C ARG A 558 -56.47 11.87 -7.81
N THR A 559 -57.23 12.95 -7.84
CA THR A 559 -58.36 13.22 -6.92
C THR A 559 -59.68 13.18 -7.70
N LYS A 560 -60.81 13.30 -7.00
CA LYS A 560 -62.12 13.44 -7.67
C LYS A 560 -62.24 14.74 -8.48
N ALA A 561 -61.46 15.76 -8.14
CA ALA A 561 -61.56 17.11 -8.71
C ALA A 561 -60.38 17.48 -9.63
N GLY A 562 -59.42 16.57 -9.86
CA GLY A 562 -58.23 16.84 -10.66
C GLY A 562 -57.07 15.91 -10.31
N ALA A 563 -55.85 16.44 -10.32
CA ALA A 563 -54.65 15.72 -9.88
C ALA A 563 -53.67 16.67 -9.21
N VAL A 564 -52.92 16.16 -8.23
CA VAL A 564 -51.79 16.85 -7.62
C VAL A 564 -50.51 16.30 -8.22
N GLU A 565 -49.66 17.18 -8.73
CA GLU A 565 -48.40 16.81 -9.36
C GLU A 565 -47.24 16.95 -8.37
N THR A 566 -46.44 15.91 -8.24
CA THR A 566 -45.27 15.85 -7.34
C THR A 566 -44.00 15.57 -8.15
N LYS A 567 -42.83 16.03 -7.67
CA LYS A 567 -41.54 15.81 -8.33
C LYS A 567 -40.63 14.94 -7.48
N THR A 568 -39.93 13.98 -8.11
CA THR A 568 -38.95 13.11 -7.45
C THR A 568 -37.82 12.69 -8.39
N HIS A 569 -36.65 12.40 -7.84
CA HIS A 569 -35.56 11.74 -8.56
C HIS A 569 -35.60 10.20 -8.43
N PHE A 570 -36.34 9.69 -7.45
CA PHE A 570 -36.41 8.26 -7.12
C PHE A 570 -37.87 7.82 -7.12
N PRO A 571 -38.44 7.43 -8.28
CA PRO A 571 -39.86 7.11 -8.37
C PRO A 571 -40.22 5.83 -7.61
N GLU A 572 -39.27 4.93 -7.34
CA GLU A 572 -39.47 3.75 -6.49
C GLU A 572 -39.92 4.09 -5.06
N LEU A 573 -39.58 5.28 -4.55
CA LEU A 573 -40.04 5.74 -3.22
C LEU A 573 -41.55 5.95 -3.14
N VAL A 574 -42.23 6.11 -4.28
CA VAL A 574 -43.69 6.27 -4.31
C VAL A 574 -44.39 5.08 -3.65
N LEU A 575 -43.79 3.89 -3.66
CA LEU A 575 -44.33 2.69 -3.01
C LEU A 575 -44.55 2.86 -1.51
N GLY A 576 -43.81 3.78 -0.88
CA GLY A 576 -43.92 4.10 0.54
C GLY A 576 -44.75 5.34 0.84
N ALA A 577 -45.43 5.91 -0.16
CA ALA A 577 -46.20 7.13 0.01
C ALA A 577 -47.46 6.90 0.86
N VAL A 578 -47.57 7.63 1.98
CA VAL A 578 -48.75 7.54 2.88
C VAL A 578 -49.66 8.76 2.79
N ALA A 579 -49.17 9.87 2.23
CA ALA A 579 -49.89 11.13 2.09
C ALA A 579 -49.23 12.01 1.00
N VAL A 580 -49.93 13.05 0.57
CA VAL A 580 -49.36 14.12 -0.27
C VAL A 580 -49.46 15.45 0.48
N ALA A 581 -48.31 16.06 0.76
CA ALA A 581 -48.25 17.40 1.30
C ALA A 581 -48.32 18.43 0.18
N VAL A 582 -49.18 19.44 0.32
CA VAL A 582 -49.31 20.56 -0.61
C VAL A 582 -49.07 21.87 0.11
N LYS A 583 -48.44 22.83 -0.57
CA LYS A 583 -48.29 24.18 -0.03
C LYS A 583 -49.65 24.86 0.05
N ALA A 584 -50.04 25.32 1.24
CA ALA A 584 -51.38 25.88 1.49
C ALA A 584 -51.73 27.06 0.55
N SER A 585 -50.76 27.94 0.31
CA SER A 585 -50.85 29.09 -0.61
C SER A 585 -50.50 28.76 -2.06
N GLY A 586 -50.13 27.51 -2.36
CA GLY A 586 -49.68 27.06 -3.67
C GLY A 586 -50.81 26.65 -4.62
N PRO A 587 -50.48 26.28 -5.87
CA PRO A 587 -51.45 25.93 -6.90
C PRO A 587 -52.31 24.70 -6.55
N PHE A 588 -51.82 23.83 -5.66
CA PHE A 588 -52.50 22.62 -5.22
C PHE A 588 -53.23 22.78 -3.87
N GLY A 589 -53.21 23.95 -3.23
CA GLY A 589 -53.81 24.18 -1.91
C GLY A 589 -55.31 23.88 -1.85
N LYS A 590 -56.04 24.06 -2.96
CA LYS A 590 -57.47 23.72 -3.10
C LYS A 590 -57.79 22.23 -2.92
N PHE A 591 -56.80 21.36 -3.02
CA PHE A 591 -56.95 19.92 -2.84
C PHE A 591 -56.70 19.46 -1.39
N ALA A 592 -56.27 20.36 -0.50
CA ALA A 592 -56.06 20.03 0.91
C ALA A 592 -57.35 19.51 1.57
N GLY A 593 -57.22 18.46 2.39
CA GLY A 593 -58.34 17.75 3.02
C GLY A 593 -59.04 16.73 2.12
N GLN A 594 -58.70 16.66 0.82
CA GLN A 594 -59.21 15.62 -0.08
C GLN A 594 -58.38 14.34 -0.01
N GLN A 595 -58.89 13.28 -0.63
CA GLN A 595 -58.20 12.02 -0.85
C GLN A 595 -57.70 11.95 -2.29
N ALA A 596 -56.49 11.45 -2.48
CA ALA A 596 -55.95 11.08 -3.79
C ALA A 596 -55.75 9.57 -3.90
N LYS A 597 -55.85 9.04 -5.12
CA LYS A 597 -55.48 7.66 -5.39
C LYS A 597 -53.98 7.54 -5.50
N HIS A 598 -53.41 6.65 -4.69
CA HIS A 598 -52.02 6.26 -4.79
C HIS A 598 -51.78 5.59 -6.15
N PRO A 599 -50.81 6.07 -6.95
CA PRO A 599 -50.73 5.70 -8.37
C PRO A 599 -50.31 4.25 -8.63
N VAL A 600 -49.66 3.59 -7.66
CA VAL A 600 -49.26 2.17 -7.77
C VAL A 600 -50.28 1.19 -7.17
N ASN A 601 -50.69 1.37 -5.91
CA ASN A 601 -51.55 0.40 -5.21
C ASN A 601 -53.06 0.76 -5.24
N GLY A 602 -53.43 1.96 -5.71
CA GLY A 602 -54.83 2.40 -5.81
C GLY A 602 -55.52 2.76 -4.49
N ASN A 603 -54.83 2.68 -3.35
CA ASN A 603 -55.36 3.07 -2.05
C ASN A 603 -55.58 4.59 -1.98
N ASP A 604 -56.51 5.03 -1.12
CA ASP A 604 -56.70 6.45 -0.86
C ASP A 604 -55.60 6.96 0.09
N VAL A 605 -54.92 8.03 -0.31
CA VAL A 605 -53.94 8.77 0.49
C VAL A 605 -54.42 10.20 0.73
N PRO A 606 -54.36 10.71 1.97
CA PRO A 606 -54.82 12.06 2.28
C PRO A 606 -53.90 13.13 1.68
N ILE A 607 -54.49 14.26 1.29
CA ILE A 607 -53.78 15.47 0.91
C ILE A 607 -53.79 16.45 2.09
N ILE A 608 -52.62 16.84 2.57
CA ILE A 608 -52.46 17.70 3.74
C ILE A 608 -51.87 19.06 3.34
N ALA A 609 -52.39 20.14 3.93
CA ALA A 609 -51.84 21.47 3.74
C ALA A 609 -50.66 21.70 4.70
N VAL A 610 -49.56 22.22 4.17
CA VAL A 610 -48.36 22.60 4.93
C VAL A 610 -47.98 24.02 4.54
N ASP A 611 -47.69 24.88 5.53
CA ASP A 611 -47.35 26.29 5.29
C ASP A 611 -45.98 26.45 4.64
N GLU A 612 -44.98 25.73 5.17
CA GLU A 612 -43.61 25.74 4.68
C GLU A 612 -43.27 24.42 3.98
N LEU A 613 -43.39 24.42 2.66
CA LEU A 613 -42.96 23.32 1.79
C LEU A 613 -42.02 23.86 0.70
N ALA A 614 -40.91 23.14 0.45
CA ALA A 614 -39.89 23.53 -0.52
C ALA A 614 -40.37 23.45 -1.98
N ALA A 615 -41.35 22.60 -2.26
CA ALA A 615 -42.03 22.47 -3.55
C ALA A 615 -43.53 22.74 -3.38
N ASP A 616 -44.26 22.90 -4.49
CA ASP A 616 -45.71 23.10 -4.46
C ASP A 616 -46.47 21.87 -3.90
N ALA A 617 -45.94 20.67 -4.14
CA ALA A 617 -46.42 19.42 -3.56
C ALA A 617 -45.31 18.34 -3.49
N VAL A 618 -45.37 17.50 -2.46
CA VAL A 618 -44.44 16.38 -2.21
C VAL A 618 -45.24 15.18 -1.68
N PHE A 619 -45.00 13.98 -2.18
CA PHE A 619 -45.53 12.77 -1.55
C PHE A 619 -44.64 12.38 -0.36
N LEU A 620 -45.26 12.03 0.76
CA LEU A 620 -44.55 11.77 2.02
C LEU A 620 -44.20 10.30 2.16
N VAL A 621 -42.92 10.01 2.43
CA VAL A 621 -42.43 8.65 2.68
C VAL A 621 -41.76 8.55 4.07
N PRO A 622 -42.55 8.54 5.17
CA PRO A 622 -42.04 8.64 6.55
C PRO A 622 -40.96 7.64 6.95
N ALA A 623 -40.97 6.44 6.38
CA ALA A 623 -39.99 5.41 6.69
C ALA A 623 -38.57 5.73 6.16
N HIS A 624 -38.46 6.60 5.14
CA HIS A 624 -37.20 6.89 4.44
C HIS A 624 -36.78 8.36 4.47
N ASN A 625 -37.62 9.25 5.01
CA ASN A 625 -37.30 10.65 5.18
C ASN A 625 -37.83 11.17 6.52
N ARG A 626 -36.93 11.69 7.36
CA ARG A 626 -37.26 12.18 8.70
C ARG A 626 -38.17 13.41 8.67
N SER A 627 -38.00 14.30 7.68
CA SER A 627 -38.85 15.48 7.52
C SER A 627 -40.26 15.07 7.11
N ASP A 628 -40.39 14.09 6.21
CA ASP A 628 -41.69 13.56 5.79
C ASP A 628 -42.43 12.92 6.96
N ASP A 629 -41.71 12.19 7.83
CA ASP A 629 -42.32 11.60 9.03
C ASP A 629 -42.81 12.66 10.02
N GLN A 630 -42.05 13.74 10.22
CA GLN A 630 -42.48 14.82 11.09
C GLN A 630 -43.76 15.46 10.56
N ILE A 631 -43.81 15.80 9.26
CA ILE A 631 -45.00 16.37 8.62
C ILE A 631 -46.19 15.41 8.73
N ALA A 632 -45.99 14.12 8.47
CA ALA A 632 -47.05 13.12 8.59
C ALA A 632 -47.57 13.02 10.03
N ARG A 633 -46.68 12.98 11.04
CA ARG A 633 -47.07 12.93 12.46
C ARG A 633 -47.85 14.16 12.91
N ASP A 634 -47.43 15.35 12.49
CA ASP A 634 -48.10 16.60 12.83
C ASP A 634 -49.53 16.64 12.25
N ALA A 635 -49.76 15.93 11.15
CA ALA A 635 -51.09 15.71 10.56
C ALA A 635 -51.84 14.48 11.12
N GLY A 636 -51.31 13.82 12.16
CA GLY A 636 -51.93 12.64 12.80
C GLY A 636 -51.74 11.32 12.04
N ILE A 637 -50.83 11.27 11.07
CA ILE A 637 -50.52 10.08 10.26
C ILE A 637 -49.29 9.38 10.85
N HIS A 638 -49.49 8.16 11.38
CA HIS A 638 -48.42 7.40 12.05
C HIS A 638 -47.90 6.21 11.23
N GLU A 639 -48.48 5.97 10.05
CA GLU A 639 -48.13 4.87 9.17
C GLU A 639 -46.71 5.04 8.59
N ARG A 640 -45.96 3.95 8.53
CA ARG A 640 -44.61 3.90 7.97
C ARG A 640 -44.47 2.66 7.09
N VAL A 641 -44.36 2.89 5.79
CA VAL A 641 -44.13 1.83 4.80
C VAL A 641 -42.65 1.81 4.45
N VAL A 642 -41.94 0.77 4.91
CA VAL A 642 -40.52 0.57 4.61
C VAL A 642 -40.41 0.02 3.18
N VAL A 643 -39.86 0.81 2.28
CA VAL A 643 -39.61 0.48 0.87
C VAL A 643 -38.35 -0.35 0.74
N PHE A 644 -37.24 0.07 1.34
CA PHE A 644 -35.94 -0.61 1.22
C PHE A 644 -35.62 -1.53 2.41
N ASP A 645 -35.09 -2.72 2.13
CA ASP A 645 -34.50 -3.60 3.13
C ASP A 645 -33.10 -3.12 3.59
N GLU A 646 -32.39 -3.95 4.35
CA GLU A 646 -31.04 -3.64 4.86
C GLU A 646 -29.93 -3.70 3.79
N LYS A 647 -30.25 -4.27 2.62
CA LYS A 647 -29.35 -4.39 1.47
C LYS A 647 -29.64 -3.33 0.40
N GLY A 648 -30.64 -2.49 0.62
CA GLY A 648 -31.08 -1.47 -0.34
C GLY A 648 -31.96 -2.02 -1.47
N ALA A 649 -32.42 -3.27 -1.37
CA ALA A 649 -33.39 -3.84 -2.29
C ALA A 649 -34.82 -3.42 -1.89
N VAL A 650 -35.73 -3.37 -2.86
CA VAL A 650 -37.13 -2.95 -2.63
C VAL A 650 -37.90 -4.09 -1.98
N SER A 651 -38.18 -4.00 -0.68
CA SER A 651 -38.82 -5.05 0.14
C SER A 651 -40.34 -5.21 -0.05
N ILE A 652 -40.99 -4.36 -0.85
CA ILE A 652 -42.44 -4.39 -1.06
C ILE A 652 -42.84 -5.62 -1.89
N ALA A 653 -43.93 -6.29 -1.49
CA ALA A 653 -44.46 -7.44 -2.20
C ALA A 653 -44.72 -7.12 -3.69
N GLY A 654 -44.23 -8.00 -4.58
CA GLY A 654 -44.25 -7.77 -6.03
C GLY A 654 -43.01 -7.07 -6.59
N TYR A 655 -42.11 -6.58 -5.72
CA TYR A 655 -40.82 -5.95 -6.09
C TYR A 655 -39.60 -6.57 -5.40
N ALA A 656 -39.78 -7.37 -4.34
CA ALA A 656 -38.73 -7.97 -3.50
C ALA A 656 -37.60 -8.73 -4.24
N GLU A 657 -37.90 -9.36 -5.38
CA GLU A 657 -36.95 -10.17 -6.15
C GLU A 657 -36.33 -9.40 -7.33
N LEU A 658 -36.65 -8.11 -7.48
CA LEU A 658 -36.18 -7.30 -8.60
C LEU A 658 -34.94 -6.50 -8.21
N SER A 659 -34.02 -6.31 -9.16
CA SER A 659 -33.00 -5.28 -9.03
C SER A 659 -33.65 -3.89 -8.87
N LEU A 660 -32.91 -2.93 -8.31
CA LEU A 660 -33.43 -1.57 -8.11
C LEU A 660 -33.89 -0.91 -9.43
N GLU A 661 -33.17 -1.16 -10.52
CA GLU A 661 -33.51 -0.64 -11.85
C GLU A 661 -34.79 -1.30 -12.42
N GLU A 662 -34.93 -2.61 -12.26
CA GLU A 662 -36.14 -3.34 -12.66
C GLU A 662 -37.35 -2.92 -11.84
N ALA A 663 -37.17 -2.74 -10.52
CA ALA A 663 -38.21 -2.24 -9.64
C ALA A 663 -38.63 -0.83 -10.06
N ARG A 664 -37.67 0.06 -10.37
CA ARG A 664 -37.94 1.40 -10.88
C ARG A 664 -38.75 1.37 -12.16
N ARG A 665 -38.34 0.56 -13.14
CA ARG A 665 -39.06 0.40 -14.40
C ARG A 665 -40.49 -0.11 -14.17
N LYS A 666 -40.66 -1.14 -13.35
CA LYS A 666 -41.98 -1.70 -13.03
C LYS A 666 -42.88 -0.72 -12.29
N VAL A 667 -42.33 0.11 -11.40
CA VAL A 667 -43.08 1.20 -10.75
C VAL A 667 -43.58 2.19 -11.79
N LEU A 668 -42.73 2.64 -12.71
CA LEU A 668 -43.13 3.56 -13.78
C LEU A 668 -44.19 2.94 -14.72
N GLU A 669 -44.06 1.65 -15.06
CA GLU A 669 -45.06 0.91 -15.84
C GLU A 669 -46.41 0.85 -15.12
N HIS A 670 -46.43 0.62 -13.80
CA HIS A 670 -47.66 0.62 -13.01
C HIS A 670 -48.32 2.00 -12.93
N ILE A 671 -47.53 3.07 -12.78
CA ILE A 671 -48.06 4.45 -12.77
C ILE A 671 -48.58 4.84 -14.16
N GLY A 672 -47.95 4.35 -15.23
CA GLY A 672 -48.36 4.58 -16.60
C GLY A 672 -48.42 6.06 -16.97
N ALA A 673 -49.55 6.50 -17.54
CA ALA A 673 -49.72 7.87 -18.03
C ALA A 673 -49.65 8.96 -16.94
N ASP A 674 -49.71 8.59 -15.66
CA ASP A 674 -49.61 9.54 -14.55
C ASP A 674 -48.15 9.84 -14.14
N ALA A 675 -47.16 9.18 -14.76
CA ALA A 675 -45.75 9.48 -14.60
C ALA A 675 -45.18 10.09 -15.89
N THR A 676 -44.43 11.18 -15.75
CA THR A 676 -43.67 11.79 -16.84
C THR A 676 -42.19 11.78 -16.47
N GLN A 677 -41.38 11.12 -17.28
CA GLN A 677 -39.92 11.16 -17.18
C GLN A 677 -39.40 12.37 -17.95
N ILE A 678 -38.58 13.18 -17.30
CA ILE A 678 -38.00 14.39 -17.87
C ILE A 678 -36.49 14.24 -17.83
N ALA A 679 -35.84 14.31 -18.98
CA ALA A 679 -34.39 14.27 -19.08
C ALA A 679 -33.77 15.55 -18.51
N GLY A 680 -32.72 15.41 -17.71
CA GLY A 680 -32.02 16.55 -17.13
C GLY A 680 -30.78 16.08 -16.37
N HIS A 681 -29.66 16.76 -16.56
CA HIS A 681 -28.40 16.43 -15.88
C HIS A 681 -28.29 17.30 -14.62
N GLU A 682 -28.54 16.70 -13.46
CA GLU A 682 -28.48 17.38 -12.18
C GLU A 682 -27.55 16.65 -11.21
N ALA A 683 -26.94 17.43 -10.31
CA ALA A 683 -26.08 16.93 -9.26
C ALA A 683 -26.75 17.18 -7.90
N ILE A 684 -27.43 16.17 -7.36
CA ILE A 684 -28.19 16.31 -6.11
C ILE A 684 -27.33 15.94 -4.90
N ASP A 685 -27.64 16.52 -3.74
CA ASP A 685 -26.99 16.13 -2.50
C ASP A 685 -27.41 14.71 -2.10
N ALA A 686 -26.41 13.88 -1.85
CA ALA A 686 -26.58 12.52 -1.39
C ALA A 686 -25.66 12.23 -0.20
N HIS A 687 -26.08 11.26 0.60
CA HIS A 687 -25.26 10.69 1.65
C HIS A 687 -24.46 9.52 1.08
N ARG A 688 -23.17 9.44 1.45
CA ARG A 688 -22.32 8.30 1.11
C ARG A 688 -21.70 7.70 2.34
N CYS A 689 -21.41 6.42 2.26
CA CYS A 689 -20.71 5.68 3.29
C CYS A 689 -19.23 6.06 3.26
N GLN A 690 -18.65 6.58 4.35
CA GLN A 690 -17.23 7.00 4.35
C GLN A 690 -16.24 5.83 4.15
N ARG A 691 -16.45 4.70 4.82
CA ARG A 691 -17.01 3.51 4.17
C ARG A 691 -16.36 2.92 2.92
N CYS A 692 -17.31 2.58 2.07
CA CYS A 692 -17.20 1.93 0.77
C CYS A 692 -17.71 2.84 -0.36
N GLU A 693 -17.93 4.13 -0.04
CA GLU A 693 -18.44 5.20 -0.91
C GLU A 693 -19.84 4.99 -1.51
N ALA A 694 -20.49 3.87 -1.21
CA ALA A 694 -21.85 3.59 -1.65
C ALA A 694 -22.83 4.65 -1.13
N VAL A 695 -23.86 4.93 -1.93
CA VAL A 695 -24.97 5.80 -1.54
C VAL A 695 -25.67 5.19 -0.33
N VAL A 696 -25.94 6.03 0.66
CA VAL A 696 -26.56 5.67 1.94
C VAL A 696 -27.99 6.16 1.94
N TYR A 697 -28.91 5.30 2.37
CA TYR A 697 -30.32 5.66 2.53
C TYR A 697 -30.66 5.78 4.02
N GLN A 698 -31.61 6.67 4.31
CA GLN A 698 -32.24 6.72 5.63
C GLN A 698 -33.36 5.68 5.68
N ARG A 699 -33.46 4.98 6.80
CA ARG A 699 -34.49 3.98 7.03
C ARG A 699 -34.89 3.98 8.51
N TYR A 700 -36.17 3.81 8.74
CA TYR A 700 -36.72 3.53 10.07
C TYR A 700 -36.55 2.03 10.37
N SER A 701 -35.61 1.69 11.26
CA SER A 701 -35.22 0.30 11.57
C SER A 701 -35.19 0.04 13.07
#